data_AF-A0A520PPZ5-F1
#
_entry.id   AF-A0A520PPZ5-F1
#
_cell.length_a   1.000
_cell.length_b   1.000
_cell.length_c   1.000
_cell.angle_alpha   90.00
_cell.angle_beta   90.00
_cell.angle_gamma   90.00
#
_symmetry.space_group_name_H-M   'P 1'
#
loop_
_entity.id
_entity.type
_entity.pdbx_description
1 polymer ?
#
loop_
_entity_poly.entity_id
_entity_poly.type
_entity_poly.pdbx_seq_one_letter_code
_entity_poly.pdbx_strand_id
1 'polypeptide(L)'
;MRHLLAASLVMAALPMMALSLIACGSAPPPEASPTATLPDVRGPWADYPAERIRVSAEDAPALGAEAPLVTLVLFTDFECPYCRRFAPTVARLAAEHPDEIRLAFRHLPLPFHERALLAAEAAMEARAQGGDEMFWRYHDRLFETNALAPDDLLAHAEALGLDVARFRIALRGHVHSDAIEDDLDLADRVGARGTPSAYLNGRPLRGAVPFQELEAVFEEERALALTAMQRGVPRELLYAAAMREASERPAPERERPPARPRRQLDEGVIYAVPAGDAPQIGPDDAPVTIVMFSDFQCPFCSRALSTIDELRARHPDRIRLLYRHNPLPFHRDALPAALAAAEAGAQRGDEGFWQMLRLLFANPRALSTEDLEGYAAQLGLDLDRFRAALEGQTHLADIEADQQLAARLGARSTPTFYVNGRLVRGAQPLQVFAEAFDDALERAEAAATEGAAPGDVYGALIADAAEEGVFRGPAERAPTPDRLVLPAPASSPRRGASDPELVVQVFSDFQCPFCARVNPTLERLLETHPEIQIVFRHYPLPFHRDARPAANAALEVQRQRGDEAFWAFHDRVFAQQRQLDPETLAAHARAVGADPAEVEVAIREDRHAAAIDADVEAVRASGARIGTPAVLIGDHLVMGAQPYPVFEEAVQAELTADE
;
A
#
# COMPACT_ATOMS: atom_id res chain seq x y z
N MET A 1 91.75 0.44 -52.95
CA MET A 1 92.07 -0.86 -53.57
C MET A 1 90.77 -1.67 -53.69
N ARG A 2 90.39 -1.99 -54.93
CA ARG A 2 89.55 -3.11 -55.42
C ARG A 2 88.08 -3.21 -54.93
N HIS A 3 87.06 -2.89 -55.75
CA HIS A 3 86.47 -3.58 -56.95
C HIS A 3 85.21 -4.39 -56.54
N LEU A 4 84.04 -4.41 -57.19
CA LEU A 4 83.50 -3.87 -58.46
C LEU A 4 81.93 -3.91 -58.39
N LEU A 5 81.28 -2.85 -58.93
CA LEU A 5 80.03 -2.75 -59.75
C LEU A 5 78.73 -3.47 -59.31
N ALA A 6 77.51 -2.91 -59.45
CA ALA A 6 76.99 -1.93 -60.41
C ALA A 6 75.78 -1.14 -59.84
N ALA A 7 75.51 0.03 -60.42
CA ALA A 7 74.47 0.98 -60.02
C ALA A 7 73.18 0.85 -60.86
N SER A 8 72.03 1.15 -60.25
CA SER A 8 70.80 1.66 -60.90
C SER A 8 69.91 2.27 -59.80
N LEU A 9 69.81 3.59 -59.71
CA LEU A 9 68.84 4.51 -60.33
C LEU A 9 67.45 4.48 -59.66
N VAL A 10 67.11 5.59 -59.03
CA VAL A 10 65.83 5.93 -58.39
C VAL A 10 64.99 6.75 -59.36
N MET A 11 63.71 6.43 -59.54
CA MET A 11 62.64 7.41 -59.81
C MET A 11 61.23 6.82 -59.60
N ALA A 12 60.30 7.69 -59.22
CA ALA A 12 59.00 7.42 -58.61
C ALA A 12 57.91 6.87 -59.55
N ALA A 13 56.91 6.18 -58.97
CA ALA A 13 55.57 6.03 -59.53
C ALA A 13 54.54 5.70 -58.42
N LEU A 14 53.45 6.49 -58.36
CA LEU A 14 52.18 6.09 -57.73
C LEU A 14 51.51 5.01 -58.60
N PRO A 15 50.82 4.02 -58.01
CA PRO A 15 49.82 3.25 -58.75
C PRO A 15 48.39 3.44 -58.24
N MET A 16 47.48 3.52 -59.21
CA MET A 16 46.04 3.32 -59.14
C MET A 16 45.69 2.08 -58.31
N MET A 17 44.74 2.23 -57.39
CA MET A 17 44.15 1.12 -56.64
C MET A 17 42.91 0.61 -57.40
N ALA A 18 43.01 -0.62 -57.90
CA ALA A 18 41.94 -1.31 -58.61
C ALA A 18 40.82 -1.75 -57.64
N LEU A 19 39.60 -1.59 -58.11
CA LEU A 19 38.35 -1.95 -57.46
C LEU A 19 38.25 -3.49 -57.31
N SER A 20 38.32 -3.98 -56.07
CA SER A 20 38.05 -5.38 -55.73
C SER A 20 36.73 -5.45 -54.96
N LEU A 21 35.71 -6.05 -55.58
CA LEU A 21 34.45 -6.41 -54.93
C LEU A 21 34.75 -7.53 -53.92
N ILE A 22 34.86 -7.18 -52.63
CA ILE A 22 34.86 -8.14 -51.52
C ILE A 22 33.44 -8.18 -50.97
N ALA A 23 32.78 -9.32 -51.15
CA ALA A 23 31.56 -9.65 -50.44
C ALA A 23 31.86 -9.69 -48.93
N CYS A 24 31.20 -8.84 -48.15
CA CYS A 24 31.18 -8.96 -46.69
C CYS A 24 30.35 -10.20 -46.32
N GLY A 25 31.01 -11.36 -46.27
CA GLY A 25 30.50 -12.52 -45.56
C GLY A 25 30.56 -12.24 -44.06
N SER A 26 29.41 -12.28 -43.40
CA SER A 26 29.26 -12.33 -41.95
C SER A 26 30.15 -13.44 -41.39
N ALA A 27 30.96 -13.11 -40.37
CA ALA A 27 31.67 -14.11 -39.59
C ALA A 27 30.67 -15.14 -39.03
N PRO A 28 30.98 -16.45 -39.03
CA PRO A 28 30.13 -17.43 -38.39
C PRO A 28 30.02 -17.12 -36.89
N PRO A 29 28.84 -17.33 -36.27
CA PRO A 29 28.69 -17.16 -34.83
C PRO A 29 29.68 -18.06 -34.07
N PRO A 30 30.14 -17.66 -32.88
CA PRO A 30 30.98 -18.52 -32.06
C PRO A 30 30.27 -19.85 -31.81
N GLU A 31 30.97 -20.97 -31.97
CA GLU A 31 30.46 -22.30 -31.69
C GLU A 31 29.95 -22.34 -30.24
N ALA A 32 28.69 -22.76 -30.06
CA ALA A 32 28.09 -22.95 -28.75
C ALA A 32 28.92 -23.95 -27.94
N SER A 33 29.32 -23.56 -26.73
CA SER A 33 29.89 -24.47 -25.74
C SER A 33 28.99 -25.70 -25.61
N PRO A 34 29.56 -26.91 -25.49
CA PRO A 34 28.77 -28.14 -25.38
C PRO A 34 27.81 -27.99 -24.20
N THR A 35 26.51 -28.03 -24.48
CA THR A 35 25.45 -28.00 -23.47
C THR A 35 25.67 -29.20 -22.55
N ALA A 36 26.25 -28.96 -21.37
CA ALA A 36 26.52 -30.02 -20.41
C ALA A 36 25.18 -30.69 -20.07
N THR A 37 25.02 -31.95 -20.47
CA THR A 37 23.79 -32.69 -20.22
C THR A 37 23.65 -32.89 -18.72
N LEU A 38 22.52 -32.47 -18.15
CA LEU A 38 22.19 -32.71 -16.74
C LEU A 38 22.34 -34.21 -16.43
N PRO A 39 23.18 -34.59 -15.44
CA PRO A 39 23.28 -35.99 -15.05
C PRO A 39 21.93 -36.49 -14.51
N ASP A 40 21.66 -37.78 -14.70
CA ASP A 40 20.47 -38.47 -14.19
C ASP A 40 20.63 -38.77 -12.68
N VAL A 41 20.85 -37.70 -11.91
CA VAL A 41 21.05 -37.70 -10.47
C VAL A 41 19.98 -36.80 -9.85
N ARG A 42 19.13 -37.37 -8.98
CA ARG A 42 18.12 -36.61 -8.23
C ARG A 42 18.76 -35.79 -7.11
N GLY A 43 18.54 -34.49 -7.12
CA GLY A 43 18.90 -33.56 -6.06
C GLY A 43 18.03 -33.74 -4.80
N PRO A 44 18.29 -32.95 -3.75
CA PRO A 44 17.54 -33.02 -2.50
C PRO A 44 16.25 -32.18 -2.50
N TRP A 45 16.00 -31.38 -3.55
CA TRP A 45 14.92 -30.39 -3.56
C TRP A 45 13.53 -31.00 -3.63
N ALA A 46 13.37 -32.10 -4.36
CA ALA A 46 12.09 -32.81 -4.45
C ALA A 46 11.67 -33.49 -3.14
N ASP A 47 12.60 -33.72 -2.21
CA ASP A 47 12.34 -34.31 -0.89
C ASP A 47 12.28 -33.25 0.23
N TYR A 48 12.55 -31.98 -0.07
CA TYR A 48 12.54 -30.88 0.90
C TYR A 48 11.13 -30.28 1.02
N PRO A 49 10.60 -30.06 2.24
CA PRO A 49 9.21 -29.64 2.44
C PRO A 49 9.01 -28.12 2.24
N ALA A 50 9.49 -27.57 1.11
CA ALA A 50 9.24 -26.18 0.71
C ALA A 50 8.68 -26.14 -0.72
N GLU A 51 7.77 -25.19 -0.97
CA GLU A 51 7.28 -24.92 -2.32
C GLU A 51 8.43 -24.49 -3.22
N ARG A 52 8.45 -25.00 -4.46
CA ARG A 52 9.46 -24.66 -5.46
C ARG A 52 8.84 -24.53 -6.84
N ILE A 53 9.03 -23.37 -7.44
CA ILE A 53 8.46 -22.99 -8.72
C ILE A 53 9.56 -22.95 -9.76
N ARG A 54 9.29 -23.55 -10.92
CA ARG A 54 10.17 -23.44 -12.07
C ARG A 54 10.11 -22.00 -12.57
N VAL A 55 11.21 -21.29 -12.41
CA VAL A 55 11.40 -19.92 -12.86
C VAL A 55 12.67 -19.86 -13.69
N SER A 56 12.64 -19.19 -14.84
CA SER A 56 13.83 -19.09 -15.68
C SER A 56 14.75 -17.98 -15.16
N ALA A 57 16.05 -18.27 -15.07
CA ALA A 57 17.11 -17.28 -14.90
C ALA A 57 17.89 -17.02 -16.21
N GLU A 58 17.50 -17.67 -17.31
CA GLU A 58 18.17 -17.55 -18.62
C GLU A 58 17.90 -16.19 -19.24
N ASP A 59 18.90 -15.63 -19.91
CA ASP A 59 18.86 -14.31 -20.57
C ASP A 59 18.54 -13.12 -19.65
N ALA A 60 18.36 -13.33 -18.34
CA ALA A 60 18.24 -12.26 -17.35
C ALA A 60 19.58 -11.53 -17.15
N PRO A 61 19.59 -10.22 -16.91
CA PRO A 61 20.79 -9.54 -16.41
C PRO A 61 21.25 -10.18 -15.11
N ALA A 62 22.50 -10.67 -15.07
CA ALA A 62 23.03 -11.44 -13.97
C ALA A 62 24.17 -10.71 -13.22
N LEU A 63 24.23 -10.88 -11.90
CA LEU A 63 25.33 -10.39 -11.05
C LEU A 63 25.76 -11.49 -10.09
N GLY A 64 27.07 -11.64 -9.87
CA GLY A 64 27.63 -12.61 -8.94
C GLY A 64 28.23 -13.83 -9.63
N ALA A 65 28.21 -14.98 -8.94
CA ALA A 65 29.00 -16.15 -9.29
C ALA A 65 28.63 -16.78 -10.66
N GLU A 66 29.64 -17.22 -11.42
CA GLU A 66 29.49 -18.00 -12.66
C GLU A 66 29.02 -19.46 -12.41
N ALA A 67 29.28 -19.98 -11.22
CA ALA A 67 28.78 -21.27 -10.76
C ALA A 67 28.21 -21.11 -9.34
N PRO A 68 26.99 -20.55 -9.20
CA PRO A 68 26.41 -20.24 -7.90
C PRO A 68 25.94 -21.52 -7.18
N LEU A 69 25.98 -21.50 -5.85
CA LEU A 69 25.22 -22.45 -5.03
C LEU A 69 23.74 -22.06 -4.98
N VAL A 70 23.45 -20.75 -4.99
CA VAL A 70 22.08 -20.21 -4.94
C VAL A 70 21.89 -19.18 -6.05
N THR A 71 20.87 -19.37 -6.88
CA THR A 71 20.41 -18.34 -7.83
C THR A 71 19.14 -17.68 -7.29
N LEU A 72 19.17 -16.36 -7.15
CA LEU A 72 18.04 -15.53 -6.76
C LEU A 72 17.48 -14.85 -8.00
N VAL A 73 16.29 -15.26 -8.45
CA VAL A 73 15.54 -14.55 -9.50
C VAL A 73 14.67 -13.50 -8.85
N LEU A 74 14.80 -12.24 -9.27
CA LEU A 74 14.12 -11.09 -8.66
C LEU A 74 13.25 -10.34 -9.68
N PHE A 75 11.93 -10.43 -9.53
CA PHE A 75 10.96 -9.59 -10.23
C PHE A 75 10.82 -8.26 -9.52
N THR A 76 11.07 -7.17 -10.24
CA THR A 76 11.17 -5.85 -9.65
C THR A 76 10.77 -4.74 -10.61
N ASP A 77 10.53 -3.58 -10.03
CA ASP A 77 10.01 -2.37 -10.66
C ASP A 77 10.81 -1.19 -10.09
N PHE A 78 11.38 -0.36 -10.98
CA PHE A 78 12.24 0.76 -10.61
C PHE A 78 11.51 1.90 -9.90
N GLU A 79 10.20 2.06 -10.09
CA GLU A 79 9.37 3.07 -9.42
C GLU A 79 8.80 2.56 -8.10
N CYS A 80 8.87 1.24 -7.84
CA CYS A 80 8.30 0.64 -6.66
C CYS A 80 9.10 0.97 -5.37
N PRO A 81 8.47 1.60 -4.36
CA PRO A 81 9.16 1.96 -3.12
C PRO A 81 9.56 0.75 -2.27
N TYR A 82 8.90 -0.41 -2.43
CA TYR A 82 9.28 -1.65 -1.74
C TYR A 82 10.53 -2.28 -2.39
N CYS A 83 10.61 -2.27 -3.72
CA CYS A 83 11.79 -2.71 -4.47
C CYS A 83 13.02 -1.89 -4.08
N ARG A 84 12.87 -0.56 -4.04
CA ARG A 84 13.94 0.35 -3.59
C ARG A 84 14.42 0.04 -2.16
N ARG A 85 13.51 -0.30 -1.23
CA ARG A 85 13.88 -0.70 0.13
C ARG A 85 14.52 -2.08 0.21
N PHE A 86 14.19 -2.99 -0.72
CA PHE A 86 14.71 -4.35 -0.72
C PHE A 86 16.06 -4.47 -1.44
N ALA A 87 16.35 -3.61 -2.41
CA ALA A 87 17.60 -3.63 -3.17
C ALA A 87 18.87 -3.63 -2.28
N PRO A 88 18.98 -2.80 -1.22
CA PRO A 88 20.12 -2.88 -0.29
C PRO A 88 20.22 -4.21 0.46
N THR A 89 19.09 -4.85 0.79
CA THR A 89 19.05 -6.16 1.45
C THR A 89 19.62 -7.25 0.53
N VAL A 90 19.22 -7.25 -0.75
CA VAL A 90 19.72 -8.19 -1.76
C VAL A 90 21.20 -7.92 -2.07
N ALA A 91 21.59 -6.66 -2.20
CA ALA A 91 22.98 -6.26 -2.43
C ALA A 91 23.90 -6.68 -1.27
N ARG A 92 23.42 -6.56 -0.02
CA ARG A 92 24.15 -7.05 1.16
C ARG A 92 24.38 -8.56 1.08
N LEU A 93 23.36 -9.35 0.76
CA LEU A 93 23.50 -10.80 0.62
C LEU A 93 24.52 -11.15 -0.47
N ALA A 94 24.45 -10.47 -1.62
CA ALA A 94 25.40 -10.66 -2.71
C ALA A 94 26.84 -10.31 -2.33
N ALA A 95 27.03 -9.24 -1.55
CA ALA A 95 28.34 -8.82 -1.06
C ALA A 95 28.92 -9.76 0.01
N GLU A 96 28.08 -10.36 0.85
CA GLU A 96 28.50 -11.33 1.87
C GLU A 96 28.80 -12.72 1.28
N HIS A 97 28.22 -13.06 0.12
CA HIS A 97 28.36 -14.38 -0.53
C HIS A 97 28.78 -14.32 -2.02
N PRO A 98 29.83 -13.58 -2.40
CA PRO A 98 30.13 -13.23 -3.79
C PRO A 98 30.42 -14.44 -4.70
N ASP A 99 30.98 -15.52 -4.15
CA ASP A 99 31.31 -16.75 -4.89
C ASP A 99 30.18 -17.80 -4.86
N GLU A 100 29.12 -17.58 -4.08
CA GLU A 100 28.07 -18.56 -3.82
C GLU A 100 26.71 -18.16 -4.38
N ILE A 101 26.47 -16.86 -4.63
CA ILE A 101 25.18 -16.37 -5.13
C ILE A 101 25.26 -15.78 -6.54
N ARG A 102 24.21 -16.01 -7.32
CA ARG A 102 23.91 -15.25 -8.55
C ARG A 102 22.56 -14.57 -8.40
N LEU A 103 22.51 -13.27 -8.68
CA LEU A 103 21.28 -12.53 -8.88
C LEU A 103 20.90 -12.59 -10.35
N ALA A 104 19.62 -12.82 -10.65
CA ALA A 104 19.05 -12.75 -11.99
C ALA A 104 17.86 -11.79 -11.94
N PHE A 105 17.96 -10.67 -12.65
CA PHE A 105 16.96 -9.62 -12.62
C PHE A 105 15.83 -9.90 -13.61
N ARG A 106 14.58 -9.66 -13.20
CA ARG A 106 13.38 -9.73 -14.06
C ARG A 106 12.56 -8.45 -13.91
N HIS A 107 12.14 -7.88 -15.01
CA HIS A 107 11.29 -6.70 -15.03
C HIS A 107 9.83 -7.07 -14.71
N LEU A 108 9.21 -6.34 -13.80
CA LEU A 108 7.78 -6.41 -13.53
C LEU A 108 7.23 -5.00 -13.32
N PRO A 109 7.29 -4.12 -14.35
CA PRO A 109 6.73 -2.78 -14.26
C PRO A 109 5.23 -2.88 -14.01
N LEU A 110 4.77 -2.29 -12.91
CA LEU A 110 3.37 -2.35 -12.51
C LEU A 110 2.57 -1.29 -13.29
N PRO A 111 1.33 -1.60 -13.73
CA PRO A 111 0.55 -0.73 -14.63
C PRO A 111 0.20 0.65 -14.04
N PHE A 112 0.35 0.81 -12.72
CA PHE A 112 0.10 2.06 -11.98
C PHE A 112 1.39 2.85 -11.69
N HIS A 113 2.54 2.43 -12.22
CA HIS A 113 3.83 3.11 -12.17
C HIS A 113 4.21 3.62 -13.57
N GLU A 114 3.93 4.90 -13.83
CA GLU A 114 4.01 5.51 -15.17
C GLU A 114 5.43 5.54 -15.75
N ARG A 115 6.45 5.48 -14.91
CA ARG A 115 7.86 5.52 -15.30
C ARG A 115 8.52 4.15 -15.30
N ALA A 116 7.90 3.14 -14.68
CA ALA A 116 8.49 1.81 -14.52
C ALA A 116 8.82 1.13 -15.85
N LEU A 117 7.91 1.18 -16.83
CA LEU A 117 8.13 0.56 -18.15
C LEU A 117 9.31 1.20 -18.89
N LEU A 118 9.32 2.54 -18.97
CA LEU A 118 10.39 3.26 -19.65
C LEU A 118 11.75 3.11 -18.94
N ALA A 119 11.74 3.06 -17.60
CA ALA A 119 12.94 2.79 -16.81
C ALA A 119 13.47 1.35 -17.01
N ALA A 120 12.58 0.38 -17.16
CA ALA A 120 12.92 -1.00 -17.49
C ALA A 120 13.60 -1.11 -18.86
N GLU A 121 13.02 -0.49 -19.89
CA GLU A 121 13.63 -0.42 -21.22
C GLU A 121 14.98 0.33 -21.21
N ALA A 122 15.11 1.38 -20.41
CA ALA A 122 16.37 2.11 -20.28
C ALA A 122 17.48 1.25 -19.65
N ALA A 123 17.15 0.45 -18.64
CA ALA A 123 18.11 -0.48 -18.05
C ALA A 123 18.53 -1.57 -19.07
N MET A 124 17.59 -2.05 -19.90
CA MET A 124 17.89 -3.00 -20.98
C MET A 124 18.72 -2.38 -22.10
N GLU A 125 18.55 -1.09 -22.40
CA GLU A 125 19.45 -0.39 -23.31
C GLU A 125 20.86 -0.22 -22.73
N ALA A 126 20.99 0.04 -21.43
CA ALA A 126 22.30 0.04 -20.76
C ALA A 126 23.00 -1.32 -20.92
N ARG A 127 22.24 -2.41 -20.73
CA ARG A 127 22.71 -3.77 -20.97
C ARG A 127 23.13 -4.00 -22.43
N ALA A 128 22.33 -3.52 -23.38
CA ALA A 128 22.62 -3.70 -24.81
C ALA A 128 23.90 -2.97 -25.26
N GLN A 129 24.37 -1.98 -24.50
CA GLN A 129 25.59 -1.22 -24.80
C GLN A 129 26.83 -1.74 -24.08
N GLY A 130 26.69 -2.34 -22.89
CA GLY A 130 27.86 -2.80 -22.13
C GLY A 130 27.66 -4.03 -21.25
N GLY A 131 26.70 -4.88 -21.60
CA GLY A 131 26.43 -6.15 -20.95
C GLY A 131 25.84 -6.00 -19.54
N ASP A 132 25.83 -7.11 -18.80
CA ASP A 132 25.22 -7.18 -17.48
C ASP A 132 25.88 -6.23 -16.48
N GLU A 133 27.20 -6.02 -16.58
CA GLU A 133 27.89 -5.02 -15.75
C GLU A 133 27.26 -3.63 -15.92
N MET A 134 26.95 -3.23 -17.16
CA MET A 134 26.31 -1.95 -17.40
C MET A 134 24.84 -1.89 -17.01
N PHE A 135 24.12 -3.01 -17.13
CA PHE A 135 22.79 -3.12 -16.53
C PHE A 135 22.82 -2.80 -15.04
N TRP A 136 23.69 -3.45 -14.27
CA TRP A 136 23.72 -3.31 -12.81
C TRP A 136 24.16 -1.93 -12.33
N ARG A 137 25.15 -1.30 -12.99
CA ARG A 137 25.50 0.09 -12.67
C ARG A 137 24.36 1.06 -12.97
N TYR A 138 23.61 0.84 -14.06
CA TYR A 138 22.46 1.69 -14.40
C TYR A 138 21.31 1.46 -13.42
N HIS A 139 21.00 0.20 -13.12
CA HIS A 139 20.06 -0.25 -12.09
C HIS A 139 20.29 0.43 -10.73
N ASP A 140 21.53 0.40 -10.23
CA ASP A 140 21.87 0.98 -8.93
C ASP A 140 21.60 2.48 -8.92
N ARG A 141 21.97 3.19 -10.00
CA ARG A 141 21.67 4.62 -10.14
C ARG A 141 20.17 4.92 -10.15
N LEU A 142 19.36 4.10 -10.82
CA LEU A 142 17.91 4.30 -10.85
C LEU A 142 17.31 4.19 -9.44
N PHE A 143 17.73 3.18 -8.65
CA PHE A 143 17.22 3.01 -7.29
C PHE A 143 17.78 4.02 -6.29
N GLU A 144 19.04 4.43 -6.43
CA GLU A 144 19.64 5.44 -5.57
C GLU A 144 18.95 6.80 -5.74
N THR A 145 18.83 7.25 -6.98
CA THR A 145 18.32 8.59 -7.30
C THR A 145 16.80 8.67 -7.33
N ASN A 146 16.13 7.58 -7.73
CA ASN A 146 14.69 7.55 -8.00
C ASN A 146 14.23 8.63 -8.99
N ALA A 147 15.16 9.12 -9.82
CA ALA A 147 14.90 10.09 -10.87
C ALA A 147 14.66 9.30 -12.18
N LEU A 148 13.39 9.13 -12.53
CA LEU A 148 12.92 8.22 -13.58
C LEU A 148 12.19 8.94 -14.72
N ALA A 149 12.20 10.29 -14.76
CA ALA A 149 11.66 10.99 -15.91
C ALA A 149 12.50 10.67 -17.16
N PRO A 150 11.94 10.79 -18.38
CA PRO A 150 12.68 10.47 -19.61
C PRO A 150 14.03 11.18 -19.71
N ASP A 151 14.11 12.46 -19.33
CA ASP A 151 15.38 13.21 -19.33
C ASP A 151 16.35 12.73 -18.24
N ASP A 152 15.85 12.29 -17.09
CA ASP A 152 16.68 11.71 -16.03
C ASP A 152 17.32 10.40 -16.51
N LEU A 153 16.56 9.54 -17.19
CA LEU A 153 17.06 8.28 -17.76
C LEU A 153 18.23 8.55 -18.74
N LEU A 154 18.08 9.56 -19.60
CA LEU A 154 19.16 9.97 -20.50
C LEU A 154 20.37 10.54 -19.75
N ALA A 155 20.13 11.32 -18.68
CA ALA A 155 21.20 11.87 -17.86
C ALA A 155 21.98 10.79 -17.09
N HIS A 156 21.31 9.73 -16.62
CA HIS A 156 21.98 8.57 -16.01
C HIS A 156 22.82 7.82 -17.03
N ALA A 157 22.33 7.69 -18.26
CA ALA A 157 23.07 7.06 -19.34
C ALA A 157 24.35 7.86 -19.67
N GLU A 158 24.22 9.18 -19.80
CA GLU A 158 25.35 10.08 -20.02
C GLU A 158 26.38 10.00 -18.89
N ALA A 159 25.93 9.99 -17.63
CA ALA A 159 26.80 9.89 -16.46
C ALA A 159 27.61 8.58 -16.41
N LEU A 160 27.09 7.51 -17.03
CA LEU A 160 27.77 6.22 -17.16
C LEU A 160 28.58 6.08 -18.45
N GLY A 161 28.64 7.13 -19.28
CA GLY A 161 29.39 7.14 -20.54
C GLY A 161 28.73 6.33 -21.67
N LEU A 162 27.42 6.10 -21.58
CA LEU A 162 26.63 5.39 -22.59
C LEU A 162 26.27 6.31 -23.77
N ASP A 163 25.99 5.74 -24.93
CA ASP A 163 25.56 6.48 -26.12
C ASP A 163 24.12 6.98 -25.95
N VAL A 164 24.00 8.24 -25.55
CA VAL A 164 22.72 8.92 -25.31
C VAL A 164 21.89 9.05 -26.60
N ALA A 165 22.52 9.17 -27.77
CA ALA A 165 21.78 9.27 -29.03
C ALA A 165 21.09 7.94 -29.34
N ARG A 166 21.80 6.82 -29.15
CA ARG A 166 21.24 5.48 -29.26
C ARG A 166 20.14 5.23 -28.21
N PHE A 167 20.35 5.65 -26.96
CA PHE A 167 19.31 5.60 -25.90
C PHE A 167 18.02 6.29 -26.30
N ARG A 168 18.09 7.53 -26.83
CA ARG A 168 16.89 8.26 -27.28
C ARG A 168 16.14 7.51 -28.38
N ILE A 169 16.86 6.85 -29.29
CA ILE A 169 16.24 6.04 -30.35
C ILE A 169 15.58 4.80 -29.74
N ALA A 170 16.29 4.08 -28.87
CA ALA A 170 15.79 2.87 -28.22
C ALA A 170 14.51 3.13 -27.41
N LEU A 171 14.51 4.17 -26.57
CA LEU A 171 13.38 4.52 -25.72
C LEU A 171 12.16 5.06 -26.50
N ARG A 172 12.38 5.78 -27.60
CA ARG A 172 11.26 6.24 -28.46
C ARG A 172 10.67 5.11 -29.29
N GLY A 173 11.51 4.16 -29.70
CA GLY A 173 11.14 3.03 -30.54
C GLY A 173 10.67 1.81 -29.75
N HIS A 174 10.70 1.87 -28.42
CA HIS A 174 10.42 0.74 -27.53
C HIS A 174 11.22 -0.53 -27.89
N VAL A 175 12.50 -0.37 -28.20
CA VAL A 175 13.34 -1.44 -28.76
C VAL A 175 13.43 -2.68 -27.85
N HIS A 176 13.23 -2.51 -26.54
CA HIS A 176 13.33 -3.57 -25.55
C HIS A 176 11.97 -4.07 -25.05
N SER A 177 10.85 -3.66 -25.65
CA SER A 177 9.50 -4.04 -25.20
C SER A 177 9.32 -5.54 -25.10
N ASP A 178 9.78 -6.30 -26.10
CA ASP A 178 9.60 -7.76 -26.16
C ASP A 178 10.27 -8.46 -24.97
N ALA A 179 11.45 -7.99 -24.56
CA ALA A 179 12.15 -8.54 -23.39
C ALA A 179 11.40 -8.23 -22.08
N ILE A 180 10.72 -7.08 -22.01
CA ILE A 180 9.87 -6.74 -20.85
C ILE A 180 8.61 -7.59 -20.86
N GLU A 181 7.97 -7.78 -22.02
CA GLU A 181 6.80 -8.65 -22.17
C GLU A 181 7.12 -10.11 -21.80
N ASP A 182 8.28 -10.64 -22.21
CA ASP A 182 8.74 -11.97 -21.82
C ASP A 182 8.89 -12.12 -20.29
N ASP A 183 9.39 -11.09 -19.61
CA ASP A 183 9.50 -11.06 -18.16
C ASP A 183 8.12 -10.96 -17.48
N LEU A 184 7.17 -10.19 -18.03
CA LEU A 184 5.79 -10.11 -17.54
C LEU A 184 5.07 -11.46 -17.69
N ASP A 185 5.21 -12.10 -18.85
CA ASP A 185 4.67 -13.43 -19.13
C ASP A 185 5.27 -14.49 -18.18
N LEU A 186 6.57 -14.39 -17.90
CA LEU A 186 7.21 -15.23 -16.90
C LEU A 186 6.64 -14.96 -15.51
N ALA A 187 6.48 -13.69 -15.12
CA ALA A 187 5.90 -13.29 -13.83
C ALA A 187 4.51 -13.90 -13.61
N ASP A 188 3.65 -13.85 -14.62
CA ASP A 188 2.32 -14.46 -14.59
C ASP A 188 2.38 -15.97 -14.42
N ARG A 189 3.25 -16.67 -15.19
CA ARG A 189 3.43 -18.12 -15.09
C ARG A 189 3.88 -18.57 -13.70
N VAL A 190 4.80 -17.82 -13.08
CA VAL A 190 5.37 -18.18 -11.77
C VAL A 190 4.58 -17.61 -10.58
N GLY A 191 3.50 -16.86 -10.86
CA GLY A 191 2.63 -16.27 -9.86
C GLY A 191 3.24 -15.06 -9.12
N ALA A 192 4.17 -14.34 -9.75
CA ALA A 192 4.71 -13.07 -9.27
C ALA A 192 3.72 -11.94 -9.60
N ARG A 193 2.76 -11.69 -8.69
CA ARG A 193 1.65 -10.72 -8.89
C ARG A 193 1.93 -9.32 -8.34
N GLY A 194 3.17 -9.04 -7.96
CA GLY A 194 3.56 -7.77 -7.36
C GLY A 194 5.07 -7.73 -7.10
N THR A 195 5.58 -6.55 -6.79
CA THR A 195 7.03 -6.34 -6.62
C THR A 195 7.38 -5.85 -5.21
N PRO A 196 8.54 -6.27 -4.66
CA PRO A 196 9.44 -7.28 -5.22
C PRO A 196 8.90 -8.71 -5.03
N SER A 197 9.19 -9.58 -5.99
CA SER A 197 8.97 -11.03 -5.88
C SER A 197 10.28 -11.75 -6.16
N ALA A 198 10.76 -12.56 -5.22
CA ALA A 198 12.05 -13.24 -5.31
C ALA A 198 11.88 -14.77 -5.28
N TYR A 199 12.81 -15.48 -5.92
CA TYR A 199 12.84 -16.94 -5.95
C TYR A 199 14.27 -17.42 -5.75
N LEU A 200 14.56 -18.06 -4.61
CA LEU A 200 15.89 -18.63 -4.31
C LEU A 200 15.90 -20.09 -4.71
N ASN A 201 16.62 -20.43 -5.79
CA ASN A 201 16.57 -21.75 -6.42
C ASN A 201 15.12 -22.23 -6.70
N GLY A 202 14.21 -21.30 -6.98
CA GLY A 202 12.78 -21.56 -7.21
C GLY A 202 11.90 -21.51 -5.98
N ARG A 203 12.46 -21.41 -4.77
CA ARG A 203 11.67 -21.22 -3.54
C ARG A 203 11.16 -19.77 -3.48
N PRO A 204 9.83 -19.55 -3.46
CA PRO A 204 9.26 -18.21 -3.52
C PRO A 204 9.45 -17.45 -2.20
N LEU A 205 9.78 -16.18 -2.32
CA LEU A 205 9.87 -15.18 -1.25
C LEU A 205 9.12 -13.93 -1.74
N ARG A 206 8.03 -13.57 -1.07
CA ARG A 206 7.10 -12.55 -1.55
C ARG A 206 7.27 -11.25 -0.76
N GLY A 207 7.51 -10.14 -1.46
CA GLY A 207 7.67 -8.82 -0.87
C GLY A 207 9.09 -8.53 -0.39
N ALA A 208 9.27 -7.32 0.13
CA ALA A 208 10.52 -6.88 0.70
C ALA A 208 10.66 -7.46 2.12
N VAL A 209 11.44 -8.54 2.26
CA VAL A 209 11.68 -9.19 3.56
C VAL A 209 12.90 -8.60 4.28
N PRO A 210 12.99 -8.71 5.61
CA PRO A 210 14.20 -8.37 6.36
C PRO A 210 15.40 -9.21 5.95
N PHE A 211 16.61 -8.68 6.18
CA PHE A 211 17.85 -9.36 5.84
C PHE A 211 17.96 -10.76 6.47
N GLN A 212 17.61 -10.89 7.75
CA GLN A 212 17.71 -12.17 8.47
C GLN A 212 16.81 -13.26 7.87
N GLU A 213 15.65 -12.89 7.32
CA GLU A 213 14.75 -13.84 6.66
C GLU A 213 15.32 -14.28 5.32
N LEU A 214 15.83 -13.34 4.53
CA LEU A 214 16.49 -13.63 3.26
C LEU A 214 17.73 -14.52 3.45
N GLU A 215 18.57 -14.19 4.43
CA GLU A 215 19.79 -14.94 4.79
C GLU A 215 19.45 -16.37 5.25
N ALA A 216 18.43 -16.54 6.09
CA ALA A 216 17.99 -17.87 6.53
C ALA A 216 17.56 -18.76 5.34
N VAL A 217 16.78 -18.21 4.40
CA VAL A 217 16.37 -18.94 3.19
C VAL A 217 17.57 -19.25 2.30
N PHE A 218 18.52 -18.31 2.17
CA PHE A 218 19.76 -18.53 1.44
C PHE A 218 20.58 -19.69 2.03
N GLU A 219 20.79 -19.72 3.34
CA GLU A 219 21.57 -20.80 3.98
C GLU A 219 20.91 -22.17 3.84
N GLU A 220 19.57 -22.24 3.91
CA GLU A 220 18.83 -23.47 3.64
C GLU A 220 19.05 -23.95 2.19
N GLU A 221 18.91 -23.05 1.20
CA GLU A 221 19.11 -23.40 -0.21
C GLU A 221 20.58 -23.74 -0.53
N ARG A 222 21.52 -23.07 0.14
CA ARG A 222 22.95 -23.36 0.06
C ARG A 222 23.26 -24.76 0.59
N ALA A 223 22.69 -25.16 1.72
CA ALA A 223 22.86 -26.51 2.26
C ALA A 223 22.29 -27.60 1.32
N LEU A 224 21.14 -27.33 0.68
CA LEU A 224 20.57 -28.21 -0.34
C LEU A 224 21.48 -28.31 -1.57
N ALA A 225 22.02 -27.19 -2.05
CA ALA A 225 22.97 -27.17 -3.16
C ALA A 225 24.23 -28.00 -2.85
N LEU A 226 24.82 -27.82 -1.68
CA LEU A 226 25.98 -28.63 -1.24
C LEU A 226 25.65 -30.13 -1.16
N THR A 227 24.45 -30.46 -0.70
CA THR A 227 23.97 -31.86 -0.68
C THR A 227 23.80 -32.41 -2.10
N ALA A 228 23.28 -31.62 -3.04
CA ALA A 228 23.19 -32.02 -4.44
C ALA A 228 24.57 -32.27 -5.06
N MET A 229 25.56 -31.43 -4.74
CA MET A 229 26.96 -31.64 -5.17
C MET A 229 27.53 -32.96 -4.63
N GLN A 230 27.28 -33.28 -3.36
CA GLN A 230 27.68 -34.57 -2.77
C GLN A 230 27.03 -35.77 -3.48
N ARG A 231 25.82 -35.58 -4.03
CA ARG A 231 25.12 -36.60 -4.83
C ARG A 231 25.62 -36.68 -6.27
N GLY A 232 26.53 -35.80 -6.69
CA GLY A 232 27.14 -35.80 -8.03
C GLY A 232 26.55 -34.80 -9.01
N VAL A 233 25.74 -33.83 -8.57
CA VAL A 233 25.29 -32.71 -9.40
C VAL A 233 26.44 -31.71 -9.55
N PRO A 234 26.93 -31.40 -10.77
CA PRO A 234 27.97 -30.38 -10.99
C PRO A 234 27.50 -29.01 -10.51
N ARG A 235 28.42 -28.19 -9.99
CA ARG A 235 28.10 -26.88 -9.38
C ARG A 235 27.40 -25.96 -10.39
N GLU A 236 27.88 -25.96 -11.63
CA GLU A 236 27.35 -25.20 -12.75
C GLU A 236 25.93 -25.62 -13.18
N LEU A 237 25.48 -26.82 -12.78
CA LEU A 237 24.15 -27.35 -13.11
C LEU A 237 23.17 -27.34 -11.92
N LEU A 238 23.56 -26.78 -10.77
CA LEU A 238 22.73 -26.80 -9.56
C LEU A 238 21.36 -26.16 -9.75
N TYR A 239 21.32 -24.99 -10.38
CA TYR A 239 20.06 -24.30 -10.63
C TYR A 239 19.16 -25.09 -11.57
N ALA A 240 19.73 -25.61 -12.67
CA ALA A 240 18.99 -26.43 -13.63
C ALA A 240 18.47 -27.74 -12.99
N ALA A 241 19.25 -28.36 -12.09
CA ALA A 241 18.82 -29.51 -11.31
C ALA A 241 17.67 -29.16 -10.35
N ALA A 242 17.74 -28.01 -9.67
CA ALA A 242 16.64 -27.51 -8.83
C ALA A 242 15.36 -27.24 -9.64
N MET A 243 15.48 -26.64 -10.84
CA MET A 243 14.34 -26.36 -11.74
C MET A 243 13.71 -27.62 -12.34
N ARG A 244 14.49 -28.70 -12.53
CA ARG A 244 13.97 -30.02 -12.94
C ARG A 244 13.07 -30.63 -11.88
N GLU A 245 13.34 -30.36 -10.61
CA GLU A 245 12.57 -30.83 -9.45
C GLU A 245 11.49 -29.84 -8.98
N ALA A 246 11.45 -28.65 -9.57
CA ALA A 246 10.45 -27.63 -9.29
C ALA A 246 9.14 -27.88 -10.05
N SER A 247 8.03 -27.41 -9.48
CA SER A 247 6.72 -27.46 -10.12
C SER A 247 6.62 -26.44 -11.26
N GLU A 248 5.98 -26.81 -12.38
CA GLU A 248 5.71 -25.90 -13.50
C GLU A 248 4.63 -24.85 -13.20
N ARG A 249 3.86 -25.07 -12.14
CA ARG A 249 2.83 -24.14 -11.67
C ARG A 249 2.98 -23.91 -10.17
N PRO A 250 2.67 -22.71 -9.66
CA PRO A 250 2.51 -22.52 -8.23
C PRO A 250 1.59 -23.59 -7.66
N ALA A 251 1.88 -24.06 -6.43
CA ALA A 251 0.90 -24.85 -5.72
C ALA A 251 -0.39 -24.01 -5.71
N PRO A 252 -1.60 -24.61 -5.85
CA PRO A 252 -2.82 -23.85 -5.62
C PRO A 252 -2.62 -23.22 -4.25
N GLU A 253 -2.56 -21.88 -4.24
CA GLU A 253 -2.29 -21.09 -3.04
C GLU A 253 -3.11 -21.75 -1.94
N ARG A 254 -2.46 -22.30 -0.89
CA ARG A 254 -3.18 -22.78 0.31
C ARG A 254 -4.13 -21.65 0.59
N GLU A 255 -5.43 -21.86 0.34
CA GLU A 255 -6.34 -20.75 0.07
C GLU A 255 -6.17 -19.75 1.20
N ARG A 256 -5.46 -18.63 0.93
CA ARG A 256 -6.06 -17.38 1.36
C ARG A 256 -7.42 -17.49 0.71
N PRO A 257 -8.51 -17.51 1.52
CA PRO A 257 -9.85 -17.60 0.95
C PRO A 257 -9.84 -16.61 -0.21
N PRO A 258 -10.26 -17.02 -1.42
CA PRO A 258 -10.22 -16.14 -2.60
C PRO A 258 -10.66 -14.78 -2.11
N ALA A 259 -9.91 -13.71 -2.42
CA ALA A 259 -10.26 -12.37 -1.94
C ALA A 259 -11.76 -12.27 -2.13
N ARG A 260 -12.51 -12.36 -1.00
CA ARG A 260 -13.94 -12.69 -1.09
C ARG A 260 -14.48 -11.64 -2.04
N PRO A 261 -15.17 -12.01 -3.14
CA PRO A 261 -15.43 -11.04 -4.18
C PRO A 261 -16.04 -9.84 -3.49
N ARG A 262 -15.26 -8.76 -3.42
CA ARG A 262 -15.60 -7.67 -2.51
C ARG A 262 -16.83 -7.05 -3.12
N ARG A 263 -17.83 -6.72 -2.30
CA ARG A 263 -18.90 -5.83 -2.74
C ARG A 263 -18.20 -4.61 -3.34
N GLN A 264 -18.28 -4.43 -4.65
CA GLN A 264 -17.74 -3.25 -5.33
C GLN A 264 -18.90 -2.29 -5.49
N LEU A 265 -18.66 -1.01 -5.23
CA LEU A 265 -19.68 -0.02 -5.56
C LEU A 265 -20.00 -0.12 -7.05
N ASP A 266 -21.27 0.00 -7.39
CA ASP A 266 -21.74 -0.17 -8.75
C ASP A 266 -21.41 1.04 -9.61
N GLU A 267 -20.39 0.93 -10.48
CA GLU A 267 -19.98 2.00 -11.40
C GLU A 267 -21.05 2.32 -12.47
N GLY A 268 -22.07 1.48 -12.65
CA GLY A 268 -23.20 1.72 -13.55
C GLY A 268 -24.39 2.43 -12.90
N VAL A 269 -24.29 2.78 -11.61
CA VAL A 269 -25.31 3.53 -10.88
C VAL A 269 -24.92 5.01 -10.84
N ILE A 270 -25.92 5.88 -11.00
CA ILE A 270 -25.80 7.30 -10.70
C ILE A 270 -26.14 7.49 -9.23
N TYR A 271 -25.28 8.20 -8.50
CA TYR A 271 -25.41 8.47 -7.08
C TYR A 271 -25.84 9.91 -6.82
N ALA A 272 -26.73 10.09 -5.85
CA ALA A 272 -27.16 11.38 -5.38
C ALA A 272 -26.08 11.99 -4.48
N VAL A 273 -25.29 12.91 -5.01
CA VAL A 273 -24.24 13.61 -4.25
C VAL A 273 -24.60 15.09 -4.17
N PRO A 274 -25.23 15.55 -3.07
CA PRO A 274 -25.68 16.94 -2.96
C PRO A 274 -24.51 17.93 -3.12
N ALA A 275 -24.72 18.96 -3.94
CA ALA A 275 -23.75 20.05 -4.06
C ALA A 275 -23.61 20.83 -2.74
N GLY A 276 -24.74 21.23 -2.15
CA GLY A 276 -24.78 21.99 -0.89
C GLY A 276 -23.84 23.19 -0.90
N ASP A 277 -23.26 23.48 0.25
CA ASP A 277 -22.24 24.54 0.43
C ASP A 277 -20.81 24.00 0.26
N ALA A 278 -20.61 22.91 -0.50
CA ALA A 278 -19.28 22.34 -0.68
C ALA A 278 -18.36 23.35 -1.40
N PRO A 279 -17.11 23.51 -0.94
CA PRO A 279 -16.16 24.38 -1.61
C PRO A 279 -15.95 23.98 -3.06
N GLN A 280 -15.98 24.96 -3.96
CA GLN A 280 -16.08 24.69 -5.38
C GLN A 280 -15.20 25.57 -6.26
N ILE A 281 -14.87 25.08 -7.45
CA ILE A 281 -14.14 25.85 -8.46
C ILE A 281 -14.65 25.54 -9.87
N GLY A 282 -14.77 26.56 -10.71
CA GLY A 282 -15.38 26.49 -12.04
C GLY A 282 -16.76 27.17 -12.09
N PRO A 283 -17.41 27.23 -13.26
CA PRO A 283 -18.71 27.89 -13.42
C PRO A 283 -19.83 27.17 -12.65
N ASP A 284 -20.75 27.92 -12.03
CA ASP A 284 -21.91 27.35 -11.32
C ASP A 284 -22.85 26.56 -12.23
N ASP A 285 -22.95 26.99 -13.50
CA ASP A 285 -23.76 26.43 -14.57
C ASP A 285 -22.99 25.46 -15.49
N ALA A 286 -21.81 25.00 -15.05
CA ALA A 286 -21.05 24.01 -15.79
C ALA A 286 -21.87 22.72 -15.97
N PRO A 287 -21.98 22.19 -17.21
CA PRO A 287 -22.76 20.98 -17.46
C PRO A 287 -22.18 19.73 -16.80
N VAL A 288 -20.89 19.72 -16.46
CA VAL A 288 -20.25 18.61 -15.74
C VAL A 288 -19.82 19.05 -14.36
N THR A 289 -20.38 18.40 -13.35
CA THR A 289 -20.02 18.56 -11.95
C THR A 289 -19.24 17.33 -11.48
N ILE A 290 -18.04 17.53 -10.95
CA ILE A 290 -17.19 16.49 -10.35
C ILE A 290 -17.19 16.73 -8.84
N VAL A 291 -17.67 15.77 -8.05
CA VAL A 291 -17.54 15.81 -6.59
C VAL A 291 -16.39 14.90 -6.16
N MET A 292 -15.43 15.41 -5.39
CA MET A 292 -14.26 14.68 -4.91
C MET A 292 -14.29 14.54 -3.37
N PHE A 293 -14.40 13.31 -2.88
CA PHE A 293 -14.13 12.97 -1.47
C PHE A 293 -12.64 12.73 -1.27
N SER A 294 -12.01 13.55 -0.43
CA SER A 294 -10.54 13.64 -0.38
C SER A 294 -9.98 13.90 1.02
N ASP A 295 -8.69 13.59 1.16
CA ASP A 295 -7.89 13.68 2.38
C ASP A 295 -6.54 14.35 2.04
N PHE A 296 -6.14 15.36 2.82
CA PHE A 296 -4.94 16.18 2.58
C PHE A 296 -3.59 15.46 2.80
N GLN A 297 -3.57 14.36 3.55
CA GLN A 297 -2.40 13.49 3.71
C GLN A 297 -2.37 12.32 2.75
N CYS A 298 -3.46 12.09 2.00
CA CYS A 298 -3.53 10.99 1.05
C CYS A 298 -2.71 11.33 -0.22
N PRO A 299 -1.61 10.61 -0.50
CA PRO A 299 -0.79 10.89 -1.68
C PRO A 299 -1.58 10.66 -2.98
N PHE A 300 -2.55 9.74 -2.99
CA PHE A 300 -3.42 9.49 -4.13
C PHE A 300 -4.35 10.69 -4.41
N CYS A 301 -4.80 11.41 -3.38
CA CYS A 301 -5.65 12.59 -3.56
C CYS A 301 -4.89 13.71 -4.27
N SER A 302 -3.66 14.00 -3.84
CA SER A 302 -2.79 14.99 -4.50
C SER A 302 -2.55 14.66 -5.98
N ARG A 303 -2.27 13.39 -6.30
CA ARG A 303 -2.09 12.94 -7.69
C ARG A 303 -3.38 13.09 -8.50
N ALA A 304 -4.51 12.64 -7.97
CA ALA A 304 -5.78 12.71 -8.68
C ALA A 304 -6.22 14.16 -8.93
N LEU A 305 -5.92 15.08 -8.00
CA LEU A 305 -6.15 16.51 -8.21
C LEU A 305 -5.38 17.04 -9.44
N SER A 306 -4.15 16.60 -9.65
CA SER A 306 -3.36 16.97 -10.84
C SER A 306 -4.03 16.49 -12.13
N THR A 307 -4.56 15.26 -12.14
CA THR A 307 -5.33 14.71 -13.27
C THR A 307 -6.60 15.52 -13.55
N ILE A 308 -7.33 15.90 -12.49
CA ILE A 308 -8.55 16.71 -12.62
C ILE A 308 -8.21 18.12 -13.10
N ASP A 309 -7.13 18.74 -12.63
CA ASP A 309 -6.69 20.05 -13.08
C ASP A 309 -6.28 20.03 -14.57
N GLU A 310 -5.64 18.95 -15.05
CA GLU A 310 -5.39 18.76 -16.48
C GLU A 310 -6.70 18.66 -17.28
N LEU A 311 -7.68 17.90 -16.81
CA LEU A 311 -8.99 17.79 -17.46
C LEU A 311 -9.70 19.16 -17.50
N ARG A 312 -9.68 19.90 -16.39
CA ARG A 312 -10.26 21.26 -16.30
C ARG A 312 -9.55 22.24 -17.23
N ALA A 313 -8.23 22.13 -17.39
CA ALA A 313 -7.49 22.96 -18.33
C ALA A 313 -7.90 22.70 -19.79
N ARG A 314 -8.30 21.47 -20.13
CA ARG A 314 -8.85 21.11 -21.46
C ARG A 314 -10.29 21.59 -21.64
N HIS A 315 -11.04 21.75 -20.55
CA HIS A 315 -12.47 22.07 -20.55
C HIS A 315 -12.85 23.18 -19.52
N PRO A 316 -12.26 24.39 -19.63
CA PRO A 316 -12.31 25.40 -18.55
C PRO A 316 -13.73 25.89 -18.22
N ASP A 317 -14.61 25.96 -19.22
CA ASP A 317 -15.98 26.46 -19.06
C ASP A 317 -17.02 25.33 -18.91
N ARG A 318 -16.58 24.07 -18.81
CA ARG A 318 -17.49 22.91 -18.80
C ARG A 318 -17.46 22.10 -17.50
N ILE A 319 -16.50 22.36 -16.61
CA ILE A 319 -16.29 21.56 -15.40
C ILE A 319 -16.36 22.44 -14.15
N ARG A 320 -17.24 22.03 -13.24
CA ARG A 320 -17.31 22.47 -11.84
C ARG A 320 -16.79 21.35 -10.95
N LEU A 321 -15.81 21.64 -10.10
CA LEU A 321 -15.25 20.69 -9.14
C LEU A 321 -15.66 21.08 -7.72
N LEU A 322 -16.27 20.16 -6.98
CA LEU A 322 -16.65 20.31 -5.57
C LEU A 322 -15.75 19.43 -4.71
N TYR A 323 -15.28 19.97 -3.59
CA TYR A 323 -14.49 19.25 -2.61
C TYR A 323 -15.35 18.81 -1.43
N ARG A 324 -15.19 17.55 -1.00
CA ARG A 324 -15.80 16.98 0.20
C ARG A 324 -14.72 16.37 1.09
N HIS A 325 -14.73 16.70 2.38
CA HIS A 325 -13.75 16.21 3.34
C HIS A 325 -13.99 14.74 3.67
N ASN A 326 -12.94 13.92 3.58
CA ASN A 326 -12.96 12.55 4.08
C ASN A 326 -11.61 12.17 4.71
N PRO A 327 -11.18 12.89 5.78
CA PRO A 327 -9.91 12.61 6.45
C PRO A 327 -9.91 11.18 7.01
N LEU A 328 -8.93 10.39 6.57
CA LEU A 328 -8.82 8.99 6.93
C LEU A 328 -8.23 8.84 8.32
N PRO A 329 -8.73 7.90 9.13
CA PRO A 329 -8.38 7.82 10.55
C PRO A 329 -6.93 7.42 10.83
N PHE A 330 -6.21 6.91 9.82
CA PHE A 330 -4.79 6.56 9.90
C PHE A 330 -3.87 7.70 9.43
N HIS A 331 -4.43 8.83 8.98
CA HIS A 331 -3.72 10.05 8.64
C HIS A 331 -3.89 11.07 9.77
N ARG A 332 -2.85 11.18 10.61
CA ARG A 332 -2.87 11.96 11.86
C ARG A 332 -3.23 13.44 11.66
N ASP A 333 -2.71 14.05 10.62
CA ASP A 333 -2.79 15.48 10.35
C ASP A 333 -3.85 15.83 9.28
N ALA A 334 -4.59 14.82 8.77
CA ALA A 334 -5.64 15.04 7.77
C ALA A 334 -6.83 15.85 8.31
N LEU A 335 -7.26 15.60 9.56
CA LEU A 335 -8.35 16.35 10.19
C LEU A 335 -7.93 17.80 10.51
N PRO A 336 -6.77 18.08 11.16
CA PRO A 336 -6.26 19.45 11.29
C PRO A 336 -6.14 20.20 9.96
N ALA A 337 -5.64 19.55 8.91
CA ALA A 337 -5.57 20.13 7.57
C ALA A 337 -6.97 20.41 6.96
N ALA A 338 -7.95 19.54 7.21
CA ALA A 338 -9.33 19.77 6.81
C ALA A 338 -9.96 20.98 7.51
N LEU A 339 -9.77 21.11 8.83
CA LEU A 339 -10.21 22.27 9.61
C LEU A 339 -9.56 23.57 9.10
N ALA A 340 -8.26 23.52 8.77
CA ALA A 340 -7.54 24.67 8.22
C ALA A 340 -8.08 25.10 6.84
N ALA A 341 -8.37 24.15 5.95
CA ALA A 341 -8.97 24.45 4.65
C ALA A 341 -10.38 25.04 4.80
N ALA A 342 -11.22 24.44 5.65
CA ALA A 342 -12.57 24.92 5.94
C ALA A 342 -12.55 26.34 6.52
N GLU A 343 -11.65 26.65 7.45
CA GLU A 343 -11.52 27.99 8.02
C GLU A 343 -11.04 29.01 6.98
N ALA A 344 -10.11 28.63 6.10
CA ALA A 344 -9.72 29.48 4.97
C ALA A 344 -10.92 29.81 4.06
N GLY A 345 -11.78 28.80 3.81
CA GLY A 345 -13.06 28.97 3.14
C GLY A 345 -14.01 29.92 3.87
N ALA A 346 -14.17 29.74 5.17
CA ALA A 346 -15.06 30.57 6.00
C ALA A 346 -14.61 32.04 6.11
N GLN A 347 -13.34 32.34 5.86
CA GLN A 347 -12.82 33.71 5.87
C GLN A 347 -12.81 34.37 4.49
N ARG A 348 -12.57 33.62 3.42
CA ARG A 348 -12.31 34.16 2.07
C ARG A 348 -13.11 33.49 0.95
N GLY A 349 -14.14 32.73 1.28
CA GLY A 349 -14.95 31.97 0.34
C GLY A 349 -14.15 30.86 -0.36
N ASP A 350 -14.67 30.39 -1.49
CA ASP A 350 -14.04 29.34 -2.30
C ASP A 350 -12.57 29.65 -2.62
N GLU A 351 -12.25 30.90 -2.95
CA GLU A 351 -10.88 31.31 -3.25
C GLU A 351 -9.92 30.97 -2.09
N GLY A 352 -10.31 31.29 -0.86
CA GLY A 352 -9.53 30.96 0.34
C GLY A 352 -9.35 29.46 0.54
N PHE A 353 -10.44 28.70 0.38
CA PHE A 353 -10.39 27.25 0.48
C PHE A 353 -9.41 26.64 -0.53
N TRP A 354 -9.53 27.00 -1.82
CA TRP A 354 -8.69 26.44 -2.88
C TRP A 354 -7.24 26.92 -2.82
N GLN A 355 -6.97 28.10 -2.27
CA GLN A 355 -5.60 28.54 -1.99
C GLN A 355 -4.96 27.69 -0.87
N MET A 356 -5.68 27.48 0.23
CA MET A 356 -5.21 26.63 1.33
C MET A 356 -5.03 25.18 0.88
N LEU A 357 -6.00 24.61 0.17
CA LEU A 357 -5.94 23.25 -0.38
C LEU A 357 -4.66 23.01 -1.20
N ARG A 358 -4.26 23.97 -2.05
CA ARG A 358 -3.02 23.85 -2.84
C ARG A 358 -1.77 23.86 -1.97
N LEU A 359 -1.72 24.70 -0.92
CA LEU A 359 -0.61 24.70 0.04
C LEU A 359 -0.52 23.38 0.79
N LEU A 360 -1.65 22.83 1.25
CA LEU A 360 -1.69 21.56 1.97
C LEU A 360 -1.21 20.40 1.09
N PHE A 361 -1.70 20.30 -0.15
CA PHE A 361 -1.28 19.23 -1.07
C PHE A 361 0.15 19.37 -1.59
N ALA A 362 0.68 20.59 -1.68
CA ALA A 362 2.09 20.82 -2.01
C ALA A 362 3.02 20.40 -0.86
N ASN A 363 2.51 20.38 0.38
CA ASN A 363 3.30 20.16 1.59
C ASN A 363 2.72 19.06 2.51
N PRO A 364 2.46 17.83 2.01
CA PRO A 364 1.73 16.79 2.76
C PRO A 364 2.47 16.25 3.99
N ARG A 365 3.74 16.64 4.18
CA ARG A 365 4.57 16.29 5.35
C ARG A 365 4.74 17.45 6.34
N ALA A 366 4.29 18.66 5.99
CA ALA A 366 4.37 19.86 6.81
C ALA A 366 2.94 20.36 7.06
N LEU A 367 2.23 19.62 7.92
CA LEU A 367 0.83 19.85 8.30
C LEU A 367 0.67 19.96 9.82
N SER A 368 1.76 20.28 10.54
CA SER A 368 1.67 20.59 11.97
C SER A 368 0.88 21.87 12.19
N THR A 369 0.41 22.12 13.42
CA THR A 369 -0.29 23.38 13.75
C THR A 369 0.52 24.62 13.34
N GLU A 370 1.83 24.60 13.55
CA GLU A 370 2.73 25.69 13.17
C GLU A 370 2.79 25.87 11.64
N ASP A 371 2.86 24.78 10.88
CA ASP A 371 2.83 24.83 9.41
C ASP A 371 1.50 25.42 8.91
N LEU A 372 0.38 24.96 9.47
CA LEU A 372 -0.97 25.41 9.10
C LEU A 372 -1.17 26.91 9.39
N GLU A 373 -0.70 27.40 10.54
CA GLU A 373 -0.67 28.83 10.85
C GLU A 373 0.22 29.62 9.88
N GLY A 374 1.36 29.04 9.48
CA GLY A 374 2.25 29.61 8.47
C GLY A 374 1.56 29.79 7.12
N TYR A 375 0.80 28.78 6.67
CA TYR A 375 -0.01 28.88 5.45
C TYR A 375 -1.14 29.89 5.59
N ALA A 376 -1.82 29.92 6.74
CA ALA A 376 -2.86 30.92 7.01
C ALA A 376 -2.29 32.35 6.93
N ALA A 377 -1.09 32.58 7.47
CA ALA A 377 -0.40 33.86 7.39
C ALA A 377 -0.02 34.21 5.94
N GLN A 378 0.46 33.23 5.16
CA GLN A 378 0.77 33.40 3.74
C GLN A 378 -0.45 33.83 2.92
N LEU A 379 -1.63 33.33 3.27
CA LEU A 379 -2.91 33.70 2.63
C LEU A 379 -3.52 34.99 3.20
N GLY A 380 -2.91 35.58 4.23
CA GLY A 380 -3.39 36.78 4.90
C GLY A 380 -4.71 36.57 5.66
N LEU A 381 -4.93 35.36 6.19
CA LEU A 381 -6.07 35.06 7.05
C LEU A 381 -5.94 35.77 8.41
N ASP A 382 -7.05 35.99 9.09
CA ASP A 382 -7.08 36.38 10.50
C ASP A 382 -6.57 35.21 11.34
N LEU A 383 -5.35 35.35 11.86
CA LEU A 383 -4.66 34.29 12.60
C LEU A 383 -5.28 34.02 13.97
N ASP A 384 -5.84 35.03 14.63
CA ASP A 384 -6.45 34.82 15.95
C ASP A 384 -7.76 34.05 15.80
N ARG A 385 -8.57 34.39 14.79
CA ARG A 385 -9.75 33.62 14.41
C ARG A 385 -9.36 32.20 13.94
N PHE A 386 -8.31 32.07 13.14
CA PHE A 386 -7.85 30.78 12.62
C PHE A 386 -7.43 29.83 13.75
N ARG A 387 -6.60 30.30 14.69
CA ARG A 387 -6.20 29.51 15.87
C ARG A 387 -7.40 29.06 16.69
N ALA A 388 -8.30 29.99 17.01
CA ALA A 388 -9.51 29.68 17.74
C ALA A 388 -10.38 28.62 17.03
N ALA A 389 -10.46 28.68 15.70
CA ALA A 389 -11.21 27.72 14.90
C ALA A 389 -10.57 26.32 14.88
N LEU A 390 -9.23 26.23 14.83
CA LEU A 390 -8.52 24.94 14.91
C LEU A 390 -8.60 24.33 16.31
N GLU A 391 -8.36 25.13 17.35
CA GLU A 391 -8.42 24.69 18.75
C GLU A 391 -9.84 24.28 19.15
N GLY A 392 -10.83 25.09 18.78
CA GLY A 392 -12.25 24.83 19.05
C GLY A 392 -12.91 23.87 18.07
N GLN A 393 -12.18 23.42 17.03
CA GLN A 393 -12.67 22.54 15.96
C GLN A 393 -13.99 23.03 15.33
N THR A 394 -14.07 24.32 15.05
CA THR A 394 -15.30 25.00 14.62
C THR A 394 -16.00 24.32 13.43
N HIS A 395 -15.23 23.76 12.50
CA HIS A 395 -15.74 23.14 11.26
C HIS A 395 -15.88 21.62 11.35
N LEU A 396 -15.75 21.03 12.55
CA LEU A 396 -15.79 19.57 12.71
C LEU A 396 -17.12 18.98 12.24
N ALA A 397 -18.24 19.61 12.59
CA ALA A 397 -19.57 19.11 12.24
C ALA A 397 -19.76 18.99 10.71
N ASP A 398 -19.26 19.95 9.94
CA ASP A 398 -19.35 19.93 8.47
C ASP A 398 -18.45 18.82 7.88
N ILE A 399 -17.25 18.65 8.43
CA ILE A 399 -16.33 17.56 8.04
C ILE A 399 -16.93 16.19 8.37
N GLU A 400 -17.55 16.03 9.53
CA GLU A 400 -18.24 14.79 9.92
C GLU A 400 -19.46 14.53 9.03
N ALA A 401 -20.20 15.56 8.62
CA ALA A 401 -21.31 15.44 7.68
C ALA A 401 -20.83 14.95 6.30
N ASP A 402 -19.70 15.45 5.80
CA ASP A 402 -19.07 14.95 4.57
C ASP A 402 -18.63 13.48 4.71
N GLN A 403 -18.02 13.10 5.83
CA GLN A 403 -17.63 11.70 6.10
C GLN A 403 -18.85 10.77 6.19
N GLN A 404 -19.94 11.22 6.80
CA GLN A 404 -21.20 10.46 6.84
C GLN A 404 -21.79 10.29 5.46
N LEU A 405 -21.80 11.35 4.63
CA LEU A 405 -22.23 11.26 3.23
C LEU A 405 -21.34 10.27 2.45
N ALA A 406 -20.02 10.35 2.62
CA ALA A 406 -19.08 9.41 2.01
C ALA A 406 -19.39 7.96 2.42
N ALA A 407 -19.64 7.72 3.71
CA ALA A 407 -19.97 6.41 4.23
C ALA A 407 -21.30 5.87 3.67
N ARG A 408 -22.36 6.70 3.63
CA ARG A 408 -23.67 6.36 3.06
C ARG A 408 -23.57 5.96 1.59
N LEU A 409 -22.85 6.75 0.79
CA LEU A 409 -22.62 6.48 -0.64
C LEU A 409 -21.56 5.38 -0.88
N GLY A 410 -20.94 4.87 0.18
CA GLY A 410 -19.91 3.83 0.13
C GLY A 410 -18.54 4.30 -0.38
N ALA A 411 -18.28 5.61 -0.44
CA ALA A 411 -16.96 6.24 -0.65
C ALA A 411 -16.04 6.07 0.57
N ARG A 412 -15.75 4.82 0.94
CA ARG A 412 -14.97 4.44 2.14
C ARG A 412 -13.45 4.60 1.98
N SER A 413 -12.99 5.16 0.87
CA SER A 413 -11.57 5.37 0.54
C SER A 413 -11.40 6.69 -0.20
N THR A 414 -10.22 7.29 -0.09
CA THR A 414 -9.88 8.52 -0.83
C THR A 414 -8.75 8.27 -1.85
N PRO A 415 -8.78 8.97 -3.00
CA PRO A 415 -9.89 9.80 -3.45
C PRO A 415 -11.04 8.95 -4.01
N THR A 416 -12.28 9.43 -3.87
CA THR A 416 -13.45 8.90 -4.59
C THR A 416 -14.15 10.04 -5.29
N PHE A 417 -14.52 9.85 -6.54
CA PHE A 417 -15.14 10.87 -7.38
C PHE A 417 -16.53 10.46 -7.83
N TYR A 418 -17.38 11.46 -8.05
CA TYR A 418 -18.66 11.32 -8.71
C TYR A 418 -18.78 12.38 -9.82
N VAL A 419 -18.83 11.96 -11.09
CA VAL A 419 -18.93 12.82 -12.27
C VAL A 419 -20.37 12.83 -12.76
N ASN A 420 -21.11 13.91 -12.49
CA ASN A 420 -22.57 13.96 -12.61
C ASN A 420 -23.23 12.72 -11.97
N GLY A 421 -22.79 12.39 -10.75
CA GLY A 421 -23.23 11.22 -9.99
C GLY A 421 -22.62 9.87 -10.41
N ARG A 422 -21.92 9.77 -11.55
CA ARG A 422 -21.25 8.53 -11.98
C ARG A 422 -19.96 8.31 -11.18
N LEU A 423 -19.82 7.15 -10.56
CA LEU A 423 -18.66 6.83 -9.73
C LEU A 423 -17.36 6.70 -10.55
N VAL A 424 -16.29 7.32 -10.07
CA VAL A 424 -14.89 7.02 -10.47
C VAL A 424 -14.06 6.83 -9.20
N ARG A 425 -13.52 5.63 -8.97
CA ARG A 425 -12.83 5.29 -7.71
C ARG A 425 -11.31 5.42 -7.81
N GLY A 426 -10.71 6.06 -6.82
CA GLY A 426 -9.26 6.15 -6.68
C GLY A 426 -8.63 7.19 -7.61
N ALA A 427 -7.31 7.29 -7.52
CA ALA A 427 -6.52 8.11 -8.43
C ALA A 427 -6.39 7.39 -9.78
N GLN A 428 -7.31 7.69 -10.69
CA GLN A 428 -7.35 7.09 -12.02
C GLN A 428 -6.54 7.91 -13.05
N PRO A 429 -6.11 7.30 -14.16
CA PRO A 429 -5.51 8.01 -15.27
C PRO A 429 -6.49 9.03 -15.89
N LEU A 430 -5.94 10.04 -16.57
CA LEU A 430 -6.73 11.08 -17.25
C LEU A 430 -7.78 10.50 -18.20
N GLN A 431 -7.46 9.42 -18.91
CA GLN A 431 -8.37 8.78 -19.84
C GLN A 431 -9.68 8.34 -19.18
N VAL A 432 -9.63 7.78 -17.98
CA VAL A 432 -10.83 7.34 -17.25
C VAL A 432 -11.71 8.54 -16.90
N PHE A 433 -11.12 9.66 -16.49
CA PHE A 433 -11.85 10.88 -16.21
C PHE A 433 -12.38 11.56 -17.49
N ALA A 434 -11.66 11.49 -18.61
CA ALA A 434 -12.13 11.99 -19.89
C ALA A 434 -13.36 11.21 -20.39
N GLU A 435 -13.33 9.87 -20.29
CA GLU A 435 -14.48 9.03 -20.64
C GLU A 435 -15.69 9.31 -19.73
N ALA A 436 -15.47 9.49 -18.43
CA ALA A 436 -16.53 9.86 -17.49
C ALA A 436 -17.07 11.27 -17.75
N PHE A 437 -16.22 12.21 -18.19
CA PHE A 437 -16.60 13.55 -18.60
C PHE A 437 -17.47 13.53 -19.86
N ASP A 438 -17.09 12.78 -20.88
CA ASP A 438 -17.84 12.69 -22.13
C ASP A 438 -19.25 12.10 -21.89
N ASP A 439 -19.34 11.02 -21.09
CA ASP A 439 -20.62 10.43 -20.64
C ASP A 439 -21.48 11.44 -19.86
N ALA A 440 -20.86 12.16 -18.92
CA ALA A 440 -21.55 13.16 -18.11
C ALA A 440 -22.05 14.34 -18.94
N LEU A 441 -21.30 14.72 -19.98
CA LEU A 441 -21.64 15.80 -20.88
C LEU A 441 -22.82 15.44 -21.78
N GLU A 442 -22.84 14.24 -22.33
CA GLU A 442 -23.97 13.74 -23.13
C GLU A 442 -25.26 13.71 -22.30
N ARG A 443 -25.19 13.21 -21.05
CA ARG A 443 -26.33 13.22 -20.13
C ARG A 443 -26.79 14.64 -19.77
N ALA A 444 -25.85 15.56 -19.56
CA ALA A 444 -26.15 16.95 -19.27
C ALA A 444 -26.86 17.66 -20.44
N GLU A 445 -26.42 17.42 -21.67
CA GLU A 445 -27.03 17.97 -22.89
C GLU A 445 -28.44 17.37 -23.14
N ALA A 446 -28.64 16.09 -22.81
CA ALA A 446 -29.95 15.46 -22.83
C ALA A 446 -30.90 16.10 -21.80
N ALA A 447 -30.47 16.24 -20.54
CA ALA A 447 -31.27 16.89 -19.50
C ALA A 447 -31.64 18.34 -19.84
N ALA A 448 -30.70 19.09 -20.43
CA ALA A 448 -30.96 20.44 -20.91
C ALA A 448 -32.02 20.47 -22.04
N THR A 449 -31.98 19.50 -22.96
CA THR A 449 -32.98 19.34 -24.03
C THR A 449 -34.37 19.01 -23.47
N GLU A 450 -34.43 18.28 -22.36
CA GLU A 450 -35.66 17.94 -21.63
C GLU A 450 -36.18 19.09 -20.75
N GLY A 451 -35.48 20.23 -20.73
CA GLY A 451 -35.95 21.47 -20.12
C GLY A 451 -35.26 21.86 -18.80
N ALA A 452 -34.21 21.16 -18.38
CA ALA A 452 -33.39 21.60 -17.25
C ALA A 452 -32.67 22.91 -17.61
N ALA A 453 -32.77 23.92 -16.73
CA ALA A 453 -32.00 25.15 -16.90
C ALA A 453 -30.50 24.86 -16.66
N PRO A 454 -29.55 25.59 -17.32
CA PRO A 454 -28.12 25.30 -17.22
C PRO A 454 -27.56 25.16 -15.78
N GLY A 455 -27.99 26.01 -14.85
CA GLY A 455 -27.61 25.94 -13.44
C GLY A 455 -28.25 24.79 -12.65
N ASP A 456 -29.31 24.19 -13.18
CA ASP A 456 -30.09 23.14 -12.52
C ASP A 456 -29.80 21.74 -13.09
N VAL A 457 -28.99 21.63 -14.16
CA VAL A 457 -28.68 20.37 -14.85
C VAL A 457 -28.15 19.32 -13.88
N TYR A 458 -27.19 19.68 -13.03
CA TYR A 458 -26.64 18.72 -12.06
C TYR A 458 -27.72 18.22 -11.09
N GLY A 459 -28.54 19.13 -10.55
CA GLY A 459 -29.64 18.78 -9.66
C GLY A 459 -30.65 17.84 -10.32
N ALA A 460 -31.01 18.11 -11.58
CA ALA A 460 -31.91 17.26 -12.35
C ALA A 460 -31.32 15.85 -12.59
N LEU A 461 -30.01 15.77 -12.92
CA LEU A 461 -29.33 14.49 -13.17
C LEU A 461 -29.24 13.58 -11.93
N ILE A 462 -29.27 14.16 -10.72
CA ILE A 462 -29.14 13.40 -9.48
C ILE A 462 -30.46 13.29 -8.68
N ALA A 463 -31.57 13.86 -9.16
CA ALA A 463 -32.83 13.92 -8.41
C ALA A 463 -33.40 12.54 -8.08
N ASP A 464 -33.30 11.58 -9.01
CA ASP A 464 -33.77 10.20 -8.88
C ASP A 464 -32.61 9.18 -8.71
N ALA A 465 -31.42 9.68 -8.33
CA ALA A 465 -30.22 8.87 -8.19
C ALA A 465 -30.15 8.13 -6.85
N ALA A 466 -29.24 7.15 -6.72
CA ALA A 466 -29.10 6.37 -5.50
C ALA A 466 -28.53 7.21 -4.34
N GLU A 467 -29.27 7.31 -3.24
CA GLU A 467 -28.87 8.02 -2.01
C GLU A 467 -27.93 7.19 -1.10
N GLU A 468 -27.80 5.90 -1.39
CA GLU A 468 -26.95 4.95 -0.66
C GLU A 468 -26.05 4.16 -1.62
N GLY A 469 -24.97 3.60 -1.09
CA GLY A 469 -24.07 2.71 -1.81
C GLY A 469 -24.81 1.49 -2.37
N VAL A 470 -25.02 1.47 -3.69
CA VAL A 470 -25.37 0.25 -4.44
C VAL A 470 -24.08 -0.49 -4.74
N PHE A 471 -24.03 -1.79 -4.48
CA PHE A 471 -22.82 -2.57 -4.71
C PHE A 471 -23.12 -3.88 -5.44
N ARG A 472 -22.25 -4.24 -6.39
CA ARG A 472 -22.24 -5.52 -7.11
C ARG A 472 -21.32 -6.53 -6.44
N GLY A 473 -21.63 -7.81 -6.64
CA GLY A 473 -20.88 -8.95 -6.09
C GLY A 473 -21.78 -9.89 -5.28
N PRO A 474 -21.22 -11.00 -4.76
CA PRO A 474 -21.95 -11.89 -3.87
C PRO A 474 -22.50 -11.09 -2.70
N ALA A 475 -23.75 -11.36 -2.33
CA ALA A 475 -24.34 -10.79 -1.13
C ALA A 475 -23.35 -10.94 0.03
N GLU A 476 -23.15 -9.85 0.77
CA GLU A 476 -22.50 -9.93 2.05
C GLU A 476 -23.23 -11.02 2.84
N ARG A 477 -22.50 -11.98 3.42
CA ARG A 477 -23.13 -12.85 4.43
C ARG A 477 -23.75 -11.90 5.46
N ALA A 478 -24.99 -12.17 5.86
CA ALA A 478 -25.91 -11.30 6.60
C ALA A 478 -25.25 -10.16 7.41
N PRO A 479 -25.77 -8.93 7.32
CA PRO A 479 -25.22 -7.79 8.06
C PRO A 479 -25.05 -8.14 9.54
N THR A 480 -23.97 -7.65 10.13
CA THR A 480 -23.79 -7.70 11.59
C THR A 480 -25.01 -7.05 12.22
N PRO A 481 -25.70 -7.71 13.16
CA PRO A 481 -26.92 -7.16 13.71
C PRO A 481 -26.62 -5.91 14.54
N ASP A 482 -27.47 -4.89 14.43
CA ASP A 482 -27.41 -3.69 15.28
C ASP A 482 -27.66 -4.03 16.76
N ARG A 483 -28.25 -5.20 17.03
CA ARG A 483 -28.54 -5.75 18.35
C ARG A 483 -27.83 -7.08 18.57
N LEU A 484 -27.10 -7.23 19.67
CA LEU A 484 -26.33 -8.42 20.03
C LEU A 484 -26.38 -8.67 21.54
N VAL A 485 -26.99 -9.78 21.97
CA VAL A 485 -27.00 -10.13 23.40
C VAL A 485 -25.84 -11.08 23.69
N LEU A 486 -24.88 -10.62 24.52
CA LEU A 486 -23.80 -11.45 25.04
C LEU A 486 -23.69 -11.25 26.56
N PRO A 487 -23.61 -12.32 27.37
CA PRO A 487 -23.40 -12.18 28.80
C PRO A 487 -21.97 -11.71 29.10
N ALA A 488 -21.82 -10.70 29.94
CA ALA A 488 -20.52 -10.22 30.42
C ALA A 488 -19.92 -11.21 31.45
N PRO A 489 -18.77 -11.85 31.19
CA PRO A 489 -18.18 -12.79 32.13
C PRO A 489 -17.77 -12.13 33.44
N ALA A 490 -18.01 -12.83 34.55
CA ALA A 490 -17.69 -12.34 35.89
C ALA A 490 -16.18 -12.09 36.09
N SER A 491 -15.34 -12.84 35.38
CA SER A 491 -13.88 -12.72 35.42
C SER A 491 -13.30 -11.60 34.54
N SER A 492 -14.10 -11.00 33.65
CA SER A 492 -13.61 -9.93 32.79
C SER A 492 -13.33 -8.66 33.60
N PRO A 493 -12.26 -7.90 33.27
CA PRO A 493 -11.92 -6.67 33.98
C PRO A 493 -13.01 -5.59 33.88
N ARG A 494 -13.28 -4.88 34.99
CA ARG A 494 -14.38 -3.92 35.11
C ARG A 494 -13.92 -2.56 35.61
N ARG A 495 -14.52 -1.48 35.10
CA ARG A 495 -14.30 -0.08 35.54
C ARG A 495 -15.64 0.66 35.48
N GLY A 496 -15.94 1.48 36.50
CA GLY A 496 -17.21 2.19 36.62
C GLY A 496 -18.02 1.76 37.83
N ALA A 497 -19.35 1.88 37.75
CA ALA A 497 -20.27 1.57 38.84
C ALA A 497 -20.09 0.14 39.38
N SER A 498 -20.17 -0.03 40.70
CA SER A 498 -20.14 -1.35 41.33
C SER A 498 -21.47 -2.11 41.22
N ASP A 499 -22.56 -1.38 41.07
CA ASP A 499 -23.93 -1.87 40.85
C ASP A 499 -24.53 -1.08 39.68
N PRO A 500 -24.18 -1.44 38.43
CA PRO A 500 -24.52 -0.65 37.26
C PRO A 500 -25.98 -0.84 36.82
N GLU A 501 -26.61 0.24 36.36
CA GLU A 501 -27.89 0.16 35.62
C GLU A 501 -27.67 -0.38 34.20
N LEU A 502 -26.50 -0.10 33.60
CA LEU A 502 -26.14 -0.53 32.26
C LEU A 502 -24.70 -1.07 32.18
N VAL A 503 -24.53 -2.22 31.55
CA VAL A 503 -23.22 -2.82 31.29
C VAL A 503 -22.80 -2.55 29.84
N VAL A 504 -21.63 -1.97 29.66
CA VAL A 504 -21.01 -1.72 28.36
C VAL A 504 -19.82 -2.67 28.18
N GLN A 505 -19.91 -3.60 27.25
CA GLN A 505 -18.84 -4.56 26.95
C GLN A 505 -18.01 -4.08 25.76
N VAL A 506 -16.70 -3.99 25.93
CA VAL A 506 -15.78 -3.51 24.89
C VAL A 506 -14.90 -4.66 24.42
N PHE A 507 -15.14 -5.15 23.20
CA PHE A 507 -14.26 -6.09 22.52
C PHE A 507 -13.09 -5.34 21.90
N SER A 508 -11.91 -5.54 22.46
CA SER A 508 -10.73 -4.73 22.17
C SER A 508 -9.46 -5.56 21.99
N ASP A 509 -8.53 -4.96 21.28
CA ASP A 509 -7.24 -5.52 20.90
C ASP A 509 -6.16 -4.48 21.21
N PHE A 510 -5.18 -4.84 22.05
CA PHE A 510 -4.11 -3.95 22.48
C PHE A 510 -3.19 -3.49 21.35
N GLN A 511 -3.13 -4.17 20.21
CA GLN A 511 -2.34 -3.76 19.04
C GLN A 511 -3.19 -2.99 18.00
N CYS A 512 -4.52 -2.91 18.18
CA CYS A 512 -5.40 -2.23 17.24
C CYS A 512 -5.40 -0.70 17.43
N PRO A 513 -4.96 0.09 16.44
CA PRO A 513 -4.93 1.56 16.57
C PRO A 513 -6.32 2.17 16.73
N PHE A 514 -7.38 1.51 16.24
CA PHE A 514 -8.75 1.98 16.44
C PHE A 514 -9.25 1.75 17.87
N CYS A 515 -8.78 0.70 18.56
CA CYS A 515 -9.08 0.48 19.97
C CYS A 515 -8.50 1.60 20.84
N ALA A 516 -7.31 2.10 20.53
CA ALA A 516 -6.75 3.25 21.23
C ALA A 516 -7.64 4.50 21.07
N ARG A 517 -8.26 4.70 19.90
CA ARG A 517 -9.10 5.87 19.60
C ARG A 517 -10.45 5.86 20.31
N VAL A 518 -10.98 4.71 20.70
CA VAL A 518 -12.28 4.66 21.41
C VAL A 518 -12.12 4.94 22.92
N ASN A 519 -10.91 4.80 23.48
CA ASN A 519 -10.69 4.96 24.92
C ASN A 519 -11.14 6.34 25.48
N PRO A 520 -10.84 7.49 24.82
CA PRO A 520 -11.36 8.78 25.29
C PRO A 520 -12.90 8.86 25.28
N THR A 521 -13.55 8.20 24.32
CA THR A 521 -15.02 8.09 24.27
C THR A 521 -15.54 7.29 25.45
N LEU A 522 -14.90 6.15 25.77
CA LEU A 522 -15.27 5.31 26.92
C LEU A 522 -15.07 6.02 28.25
N GLU A 523 -13.98 6.78 28.40
CA GLU A 523 -13.72 7.63 29.57
C GLU A 523 -14.81 8.68 29.72
N ARG A 524 -15.15 9.38 28.63
CA ARG A 524 -16.22 10.37 28.63
C ARG A 524 -17.57 9.76 28.99
N LEU A 525 -17.89 8.55 28.52
CA LEU A 525 -19.13 7.86 28.91
C LEU A 525 -19.19 7.59 30.41
N LEU A 526 -18.10 7.14 31.04
CA LEU A 526 -18.04 6.94 32.49
C LEU A 526 -18.18 8.26 33.27
N GLU A 527 -17.71 9.37 32.71
CA GLU A 527 -17.86 10.70 33.31
C GLU A 527 -19.29 11.24 33.19
N THR A 528 -19.96 11.01 32.06
CA THR A 528 -21.31 11.53 31.82
C THR A 528 -22.43 10.63 32.33
N HIS A 529 -22.17 9.32 32.43
CA HIS A 529 -23.13 8.30 32.90
C HIS A 529 -22.51 7.47 34.04
N PRO A 530 -22.41 8.02 35.27
CA PRO A 530 -21.78 7.35 36.40
C PRO A 530 -22.45 6.02 36.82
N GLU A 531 -23.66 5.76 36.36
CA GLU A 531 -24.46 4.54 36.54
C GLU A 531 -24.01 3.35 35.67
N ILE A 532 -23.13 3.57 34.68
CA ILE A 532 -22.66 2.48 33.80
C ILE A 532 -21.42 1.77 34.35
N GLN A 533 -21.21 0.54 33.90
CA GLN A 533 -19.96 -0.19 34.08
C GLN A 533 -19.41 -0.67 32.75
N ILE A 534 -18.14 -0.41 32.51
CA ILE A 534 -17.40 -0.92 31.36
C ILE A 534 -16.74 -2.24 31.71
N VAL A 535 -16.92 -3.24 30.85
CA VAL A 535 -16.30 -4.56 30.91
C VAL A 535 -15.39 -4.75 29.70
N PHE A 536 -14.11 -5.01 29.95
CA PHE A 536 -13.13 -5.26 28.88
C PHE A 536 -13.20 -6.73 28.43
N ARG A 537 -13.31 -6.95 27.11
CA ARG A 537 -13.34 -8.27 26.47
C ARG A 537 -12.13 -8.36 25.51
N HIS A 538 -11.30 -9.38 25.67
CA HIS A 538 -10.11 -9.54 24.84
C HIS A 538 -10.48 -10.13 23.47
N TYR A 539 -10.16 -9.41 22.39
CA TYR A 539 -10.44 -9.87 21.04
C TYR A 539 -9.21 -9.69 20.14
N PRO A 540 -8.10 -10.42 20.40
CA PRO A 540 -6.86 -10.28 19.63
C PRO A 540 -7.09 -10.73 18.18
N LEU A 541 -6.85 -9.82 17.23
CA LEU A 541 -7.06 -10.09 15.81
C LEU A 541 -5.95 -10.99 15.26
N PRO A 542 -6.25 -11.99 14.39
CA PRO A 542 -5.25 -12.96 13.93
C PRO A 542 -4.03 -12.39 13.20
N PHE A 543 -4.13 -11.16 12.69
CA PHE A 543 -3.06 -10.44 12.00
C PHE A 543 -2.26 -9.50 12.92
N HIS A 544 -2.66 -9.38 14.19
CA HIS A 544 -1.95 -8.64 15.23
C HIS A 544 -1.14 -9.62 16.11
N ARG A 545 0.13 -9.77 15.73
CA ARG A 545 1.09 -10.70 16.34
C ARG A 545 1.33 -10.48 17.85
N ASP A 546 1.21 -9.25 18.33
CA ASP A 546 1.49 -8.87 19.72
C ASP A 546 0.21 -8.70 20.57
N ALA A 547 -0.98 -8.77 19.95
CA ALA A 547 -2.25 -8.60 20.66
C ALA A 547 -2.51 -9.69 21.71
N ARG A 548 -2.23 -10.95 21.39
CA ARG A 548 -2.45 -12.09 22.30
C ARG A 548 -1.41 -12.14 23.43
N PRO A 549 -0.12 -11.86 23.19
CA PRO A 549 0.84 -11.54 24.26
C PRO A 549 0.37 -10.43 25.20
N ALA A 550 -0.07 -9.29 24.67
CA ALA A 550 -0.55 -8.18 25.50
C ALA A 550 -1.81 -8.53 26.30
N ALA A 551 -2.74 -9.32 25.73
CA ALA A 551 -3.90 -9.82 26.44
C ALA A 551 -3.53 -10.77 27.60
N ASN A 552 -2.57 -11.69 27.39
CA ASN A 552 -2.05 -12.54 28.46
C ASN A 552 -1.38 -11.72 29.57
N ALA A 553 -0.60 -10.70 29.20
CA ALA A 553 0.02 -9.80 30.17
C ALA A 553 -1.03 -9.05 31.01
N ALA A 554 -2.06 -8.51 30.36
CA ALA A 554 -3.12 -7.76 31.03
C ALA A 554 -3.92 -8.64 32.01
N LEU A 555 -4.33 -9.84 31.59
CA LEU A 555 -5.03 -10.79 32.45
C LEU A 555 -4.15 -11.31 33.59
N GLU A 556 -2.84 -11.41 33.37
CA GLU A 556 -1.91 -11.74 34.45
C GLU A 556 -1.78 -10.61 35.48
N VAL A 557 -1.73 -9.36 35.04
CA VAL A 557 -1.80 -8.19 35.94
C VAL A 557 -3.09 -8.21 36.75
N GLN A 558 -4.24 -8.46 36.10
CA GLN A 558 -5.53 -8.58 36.77
C GLN A 558 -5.52 -9.69 37.82
N ARG A 559 -5.01 -10.89 37.47
CA ARG A 559 -4.93 -12.03 38.38
C ARG A 559 -4.11 -11.70 39.63
N GLN A 560 -3.04 -10.93 39.49
CA GLN A 560 -2.15 -10.60 40.60
C GLN A 560 -2.67 -9.45 41.47
N ARG A 561 -3.29 -8.43 40.86
CA ARG A 561 -3.50 -7.11 41.49
C ARG A 561 -4.93 -6.56 41.35
N GLY A 562 -5.83 -7.28 40.68
CA GLY A 562 -7.22 -6.91 40.49
C GLY A 562 -7.45 -5.91 39.35
N ASP A 563 -8.71 -5.50 39.18
CA ASP A 563 -9.18 -4.71 38.05
C ASP A 563 -8.56 -3.30 38.00
N GLU A 564 -8.34 -2.66 39.15
CA GLU A 564 -7.70 -1.34 39.20
C GLU A 564 -6.31 -1.37 38.55
N ALA A 565 -5.52 -2.40 38.85
CA ALA A 565 -4.20 -2.59 38.26
C ALA A 565 -4.28 -3.01 36.78
N PHE A 566 -5.26 -3.82 36.40
CA PHE A 566 -5.54 -4.11 34.98
C PHE A 566 -5.75 -2.82 34.20
N TRP A 567 -6.60 -1.93 34.71
CA TRP A 567 -6.94 -0.73 33.97
C TRP A 567 -5.81 0.30 33.95
N ALA A 568 -5.02 0.41 35.02
CA ALA A 568 -3.79 1.18 35.00
C ALA A 568 -2.76 0.61 33.98
N PHE A 569 -2.70 -0.72 33.82
CA PHE A 569 -1.87 -1.36 32.81
C PHE A 569 -2.40 -1.10 31.40
N HIS A 570 -3.71 -1.26 31.20
CA HIS A 570 -4.42 -0.98 29.97
C HIS A 570 -4.11 0.43 29.45
N ASP A 571 -4.28 1.45 30.30
CA ASP A 571 -4.08 2.85 29.90
C ASP A 571 -2.61 3.10 29.48
N ARG A 572 -1.65 2.48 30.20
CA ARG A 572 -0.21 2.56 29.86
C ARG A 572 0.11 1.88 28.53
N VAL A 573 -0.44 0.69 28.29
CA VAL A 573 -0.21 -0.06 27.06
C VAL A 573 -0.80 0.68 25.86
N PHE A 574 -2.02 1.22 25.97
CA PHE A 574 -2.59 2.02 24.89
C PHE A 574 -1.86 3.35 24.65
N ALA A 575 -1.30 3.98 25.69
CA ALA A 575 -0.45 5.16 25.53
C ALA A 575 0.87 4.86 24.79
N GLN A 576 1.36 3.61 24.82
CA GLN A 576 2.61 3.18 24.17
C GLN A 576 2.40 2.01 23.20
N GLN A 577 1.27 2.01 22.50
CA GLN A 577 0.76 0.88 21.71
C GLN A 577 1.70 0.27 20.64
N ARG A 578 2.76 0.99 20.27
CA ARG A 578 3.76 0.52 19.30
C ARG A 578 4.84 -0.36 19.92
N GLN A 579 4.90 -0.46 21.24
CA GLN A 579 5.91 -1.19 22.00
C GLN A 579 5.22 -2.27 22.84
N LEU A 580 4.94 -3.40 22.21
CA LEU A 580 4.20 -4.53 22.81
C LEU A 580 5.07 -5.79 22.94
N ASP A 581 6.39 -5.64 22.84
CA ASP A 581 7.29 -6.74 23.10
C ASP A 581 7.20 -7.19 24.58
N PRO A 582 7.55 -8.45 24.90
CA PRO A 582 7.38 -8.99 26.24
C PRO A 582 8.11 -8.20 27.34
N GLU A 583 9.29 -7.64 27.05
CA GLU A 583 10.06 -6.87 28.03
C GLU A 583 9.35 -5.55 28.38
N THR A 584 8.84 -4.85 27.36
CA THR A 584 8.05 -3.64 27.55
C THR A 584 6.76 -3.92 28.33
N LEU A 585 6.04 -5.01 28.00
CA LEU A 585 4.84 -5.42 28.74
C LEU A 585 5.15 -5.74 30.20
N ALA A 586 6.25 -6.44 30.47
CA ALA A 586 6.70 -6.73 31.84
C ALA A 586 7.06 -5.44 32.60
N ALA A 587 7.68 -4.46 31.93
CA ALA A 587 7.96 -3.15 32.52
C ALA A 587 6.68 -2.36 32.86
N HIS A 588 5.66 -2.40 31.99
CA HIS A 588 4.35 -1.82 32.29
C HIS A 588 3.67 -2.51 33.47
N ALA A 589 3.74 -3.84 33.55
CA ALA A 589 3.21 -4.62 34.66
C ALA A 589 3.87 -4.25 36.00
N ARG A 590 5.21 -4.13 36.01
CA ARG A 590 5.96 -3.67 37.19
C ARG A 590 5.51 -2.30 37.66
N ALA A 591 5.24 -1.38 36.74
CA ALA A 591 4.82 -0.02 37.06
C ALA A 591 3.46 0.04 37.77
N VAL A 592 2.60 -0.98 37.60
CA VAL A 592 1.31 -1.11 38.28
C VAL A 592 1.35 -2.09 39.45
N GLY A 593 2.55 -2.50 39.87
CA GLY A 593 2.78 -3.35 41.03
C GLY A 593 2.62 -4.85 40.78
N ALA A 594 2.47 -5.31 39.54
CA ALA A 594 2.51 -6.73 39.22
C ALA A 594 3.97 -7.24 39.15
N ASP A 595 4.16 -8.53 39.39
CA ASP A 595 5.42 -9.25 39.21
C ASP A 595 5.70 -9.42 37.71
N PRO A 596 6.74 -8.75 37.17
CA PRO A 596 7.09 -8.81 35.75
C PRO A 596 7.51 -10.21 35.30
N ALA A 597 8.15 -11.01 36.17
CA ALA A 597 8.62 -12.34 35.80
C ALA A 597 7.44 -13.29 35.57
N GLU A 598 6.41 -13.22 36.42
CA GLU A 598 5.19 -14.00 36.25
C GLU A 598 4.38 -13.57 35.03
N VAL A 599 4.46 -12.30 34.63
CA VAL A 599 3.88 -11.77 33.38
C VAL A 599 4.60 -12.34 32.16
N GLU A 600 5.93 -12.34 32.14
CA GLU A 600 6.69 -12.97 31.06
C GLU A 600 6.39 -14.47 30.92
N VAL A 601 6.24 -15.18 32.04
CA VAL A 601 5.79 -16.59 32.04
C VAL A 601 4.37 -16.70 31.47
N ALA A 602 3.43 -15.85 31.89
CA ALA A 602 2.07 -15.86 31.36
C ALA A 602 2.01 -15.67 29.85
N ILE A 603 2.82 -14.75 29.31
CA ILE A 603 2.95 -14.50 27.87
C ILE A 603 3.51 -15.74 27.15
N ARG A 604 4.64 -16.26 27.63
CA ARG A 604 5.36 -17.38 27.01
C ARG A 604 4.53 -18.68 27.01
N GLU A 605 3.79 -18.92 28.09
CA GLU A 605 2.98 -20.13 28.27
C GLU A 605 1.52 -19.96 27.82
N ASP A 606 1.16 -18.75 27.35
CA ASP A 606 -0.21 -18.42 26.94
C ASP A 606 -1.24 -18.79 28.03
N ARG A 607 -0.88 -18.46 29.27
CA ARG A 607 -1.55 -18.94 30.49
C ARG A 607 -3.04 -18.61 30.53
N HIS A 608 -3.42 -17.48 29.95
CA HIS A 608 -4.79 -16.97 29.96
C HIS A 608 -5.55 -17.24 28.66
N ALA A 609 -5.04 -18.14 27.81
CA ALA A 609 -5.66 -18.56 26.56
C ALA A 609 -7.15 -18.86 26.70
N ALA A 610 -7.54 -19.63 27.72
CA ALA A 610 -8.93 -20.05 27.90
C ALA A 610 -9.89 -18.87 28.07
N ALA A 611 -9.48 -17.81 28.77
CA ALA A 611 -10.30 -16.61 28.95
C ALA A 611 -10.37 -15.79 27.67
N ILE A 612 -9.23 -15.61 26.99
CA ILE A 612 -9.13 -14.88 25.72
C ILE A 612 -9.96 -15.58 24.63
N ASP A 613 -9.81 -16.89 24.50
CA ASP A 613 -10.49 -17.69 23.49
C ASP A 613 -12.00 -17.77 23.78
N ALA A 614 -12.42 -17.72 25.05
CA ALA A 614 -13.84 -17.63 25.41
C ALA A 614 -14.47 -16.32 24.93
N ASP A 615 -13.73 -15.21 24.93
CA ASP A 615 -14.23 -13.92 24.45
C ASP A 615 -14.42 -13.93 22.93
N VAL A 616 -13.47 -14.52 22.21
CA VAL A 616 -13.56 -14.72 20.77
C VAL A 616 -14.69 -15.69 20.42
N GLU A 617 -14.82 -16.80 21.14
CA GLU A 617 -15.85 -17.81 20.87
C GLU A 617 -17.25 -17.33 21.24
N ALA A 618 -17.43 -16.49 22.27
CA ALA A 618 -18.74 -15.92 22.58
C ALA A 618 -19.33 -15.17 21.39
N VAL A 619 -18.51 -14.35 20.72
CA VAL A 619 -18.89 -13.65 19.49
C VAL A 619 -19.14 -14.66 18.37
N ARG A 620 -18.24 -15.63 18.18
CA ARG A 620 -18.38 -16.64 17.12
C ARG A 620 -19.66 -17.46 17.26
N ALA A 621 -19.99 -17.89 18.47
CA ALA A 621 -21.16 -18.70 18.81
C ALA A 621 -22.47 -17.92 18.65
N SER A 622 -22.45 -16.60 18.85
CA SER A 622 -23.61 -15.74 18.55
C SER A 622 -23.91 -15.62 17.05
N GLY A 623 -22.98 -16.03 16.18
CA GLY A 623 -23.06 -15.83 14.75
C GLY A 623 -22.74 -14.41 14.30
N ALA A 624 -22.56 -13.46 15.23
CA ALA A 624 -22.14 -12.11 14.96
C ALA A 624 -20.70 -12.06 14.41
N ARG A 625 -20.41 -11.00 13.67
CA ARG A 625 -19.06 -10.70 13.20
C ARG A 625 -18.69 -9.30 13.59
N ILE A 626 -17.74 -9.20 14.52
CA ILE A 626 -17.25 -7.92 14.98
C ILE A 626 -15.82 -7.69 14.49
N GLY A 627 -15.44 -6.41 14.38
CA GLY A 627 -14.06 -5.96 14.34
C GLY A 627 -13.73 -5.30 15.68
N THR A 628 -12.48 -4.87 15.87
CA THR A 628 -12.10 -4.14 17.09
C THR A 628 -11.82 -2.66 16.77
N PRO A 629 -12.30 -1.72 17.61
CA PRO A 629 -13.17 -1.96 18.75
C PRO A 629 -14.60 -2.28 18.30
N ALA A 630 -15.28 -3.11 19.08
CA ALA A 630 -16.73 -3.22 19.04
C ALA A 630 -17.25 -3.07 20.46
N VAL A 631 -18.26 -2.23 20.62
CA VAL A 631 -18.79 -1.83 21.92
C VAL A 631 -20.25 -2.22 21.98
N LEU A 632 -20.56 -3.11 22.90
CA LEU A 632 -21.91 -3.58 23.15
C LEU A 632 -22.48 -2.83 24.36
N ILE A 633 -23.43 -1.94 24.11
CA ILE A 633 -24.08 -1.08 25.10
C ILE A 633 -25.45 -1.69 25.36
N GLY A 634 -25.63 -2.39 26.49
CA GLY A 634 -26.82 -3.22 26.68
C GLY A 634 -26.89 -4.31 25.62
N ASP A 635 -27.90 -4.27 24.75
CA ASP A 635 -27.92 -5.10 23.53
C ASP A 635 -27.53 -4.33 22.24
N HIS A 636 -27.27 -3.03 22.29
CA HIS A 636 -26.89 -2.20 21.14
C HIS A 636 -25.42 -2.38 20.74
N LEU A 637 -25.15 -2.83 19.52
CA LEU A 637 -23.78 -3.05 19.03
C LEU A 637 -23.27 -1.84 18.23
N VAL A 638 -22.33 -1.10 18.80
CA VAL A 638 -21.59 -0.03 18.12
C VAL A 638 -20.27 -0.58 17.56
N MET A 639 -20.15 -0.55 16.24
CA MET A 639 -18.99 -1.09 15.52
C MET A 639 -17.95 -0.02 15.19
N GLY A 640 -16.71 -0.23 15.61
CA GLY A 640 -15.58 0.66 15.33
C GLY A 640 -15.47 1.85 16.28
N ALA A 641 -14.40 2.64 16.10
CA ALA A 641 -14.23 3.90 16.82
C ALA A 641 -15.08 4.99 16.17
N GLN A 642 -16.33 5.13 16.64
CA GLN A 642 -17.30 6.12 16.16
C GLN A 642 -17.18 7.45 16.95
N PRO A 643 -17.76 8.55 16.45
CA PRO A 643 -17.90 9.79 17.21
C PRO A 643 -18.72 9.60 18.49
N TYR A 644 -18.41 10.37 19.54
CA TYR A 644 -19.08 10.28 20.85
C TYR A 644 -20.63 10.33 20.78
N PRO A 645 -21.27 11.20 19.96
CA PRO A 645 -22.73 11.23 19.89
C PRO A 645 -23.39 9.88 19.56
N VAL A 646 -22.73 9.01 18.78
CA VAL A 646 -23.24 7.67 18.45
C VAL A 646 -23.33 6.79 19.71
N PHE A 647 -22.34 6.90 20.60
CA PHE A 647 -22.33 6.16 21.85
C PHE A 647 -23.31 6.73 22.86
N GLU A 648 -23.39 8.06 22.93
CA GLU A 648 -24.32 8.78 23.80
C GLU A 648 -25.77 8.41 23.46
N GLU A 649 -26.13 8.41 22.18
CA GLU A 649 -27.46 8.01 21.71
C GLU A 649 -27.78 6.55 22.07
N ALA A 650 -26.82 5.64 21.88
CA ALA A 650 -26.99 4.23 22.23
C ALA A 650 -27.17 4.02 23.75
N VAL A 651 -26.40 4.73 24.59
CA VAL A 651 -26.56 4.68 26.05
C VAL A 651 -27.92 5.22 26.48
N GLN A 652 -28.34 6.37 25.95
CA GLN A 652 -29.65 6.95 26.25
C GLN A 652 -30.79 6.02 25.81
N ALA A 653 -30.66 5.38 24.65
CA ALA A 653 -31.65 4.42 24.16
C ALA A 653 -31.82 3.22 25.11
N GLU A 654 -30.73 2.70 25.69
CA GLU A 654 -30.81 1.58 26.63
C GLU A 654 -31.33 2.00 28.01
N LEU A 655 -30.87 3.12 28.55
CA LEU A 655 -31.30 3.59 29.88
C LEU A 655 -32.77 4.01 29.92
N THR A 656 -33.34 4.44 28.79
CA THR A 656 -34.77 4.81 28.68
C THR A 656 -35.69 3.66 28.30
N ALA A 657 -35.15 2.51 27.88
CA ALA A 657 -35.95 1.35 27.48
C ALA A 657 -36.55 0.57 28.67
N ASP A 658 -36.06 0.81 29.89
CA ASP A 658 -36.52 0.17 31.14
C ASP A 658 -37.52 1.04 31.96
N GLU A 659 -37.94 2.21 31.45
CA GLU A 659 -39.07 3.03 31.95
C GLU A 659 -40.39 2.68 31.26
#